data_AF-A0A542ESQ9-F1
#
_entry.id   AF-A0A542ESQ9-F1
#
_cell.length_a   1.000
_cell.length_b   1.000
_cell.length_c   1.000
_cell.angle_alpha   90.00
_cell.angle_beta   90.00
_cell.angle_gamma   90.00
#
_symmetry.space_group_name_H-M   'P 1'
#
loop_
_entity.id
_entity.type
_entity.pdbx_description
1 polymer ?
#
loop_
_entity_poly.entity_id
_entity_poly.type
_entity_poly.pdbx_seq_one_letter_code
_entity_poly.pdbx_strand_id
1 'polypeptide(L)'
;MTVRRTSCNLCEAICGVLVTVEDGRVTDIRGDESDPLSRGHICPKAVALRDLQEDPDRLTTPVRRTPGGWEPIGWAAAYELVVGKLTAIQQEHGQNAVGVYLGNPNVHSLGALTHMPTMVRQLRTRNRFSATSIDQLPQMLASYLLYGHQLMVAVPDIDRTSYLLVLGANPLASNGSMMTAPGFGKRLKELRKRGGKVVVVDPRRTETAAVSDEHHFVRPGTDAAFLLALIHEVISQGFANPAEYVDGLAEVEAAVEKWTPERAAAITGIPADVIERVAREFGSADRAACYGRVGVSTQQFGAICQWAIQVLNIITGNLDRPGGTMFPRPAVNTLLGLGRGHVGAWKSRVRGLPEFGGELPVSTMAEEILTPGDGQIRAMVTIAGNPVLSTPDGRRLDKALESLDFMVSIDPYINETTRHADVILPPAPPLEREHYDIVFHQLAVRNTARWNDAALPKPASARHDWEIFRDLGLALVRRTPWSRRRAEVTARLRLSPRWIVDAGLRIGPYRLSVGKLRRSPGGIDLGPLQPALPGALHKKSKRIDLAQKMILDDLPRLDALTALDADELLLIGRRHLRNNNSWMHNSARLVKGRPRHHLLMHPDDLITRDLADGQLVTVTSAAGSVEVEVAASNDIMPGVVSLPHGFGHNRSGSRLSVANQVQGPSANDITDAGLIDPTAGTAAVNGVPVKVTACTAPSSPG
;
A
#
# COMPACT_ATOMS: atom_id res chain seq x y z
N MET A 1 22.30 30.64 2.95
CA MET A 1 22.13 29.32 2.30
C MET A 1 22.68 28.22 3.20
N THR A 2 21.91 27.15 3.45
CA THR A 2 22.34 25.96 4.17
C THR A 2 21.85 24.70 3.48
N VAL A 3 22.71 23.69 3.32
CA VAL A 3 22.31 22.37 2.82
C VAL A 3 22.05 21.44 4.00
N ARG A 4 20.92 20.74 3.97
CA ARG A 4 20.49 19.77 4.99
C ARG A 4 20.31 18.40 4.37
N ARG A 5 20.79 17.36 5.05
CA ARG A 5 20.56 15.96 4.69
C ARG A 5 19.29 15.48 5.34
N THR A 6 18.43 14.83 4.57
CA THR A 6 17.22 14.17 5.08
C THR A 6 16.81 13.03 4.17
N SER A 7 15.66 12.40 4.45
CA SER A 7 15.07 11.40 3.58
C SER A 7 13.81 11.91 2.90
N CYS A 8 13.57 11.45 1.67
CA CYS A 8 12.26 11.54 1.07
C CYS A 8 11.36 10.46 1.66
N ASN A 9 10.43 10.85 2.52
CA ASN A 9 9.46 9.98 3.18
C ASN A 9 8.07 10.04 2.51
N LEU A 10 8.03 10.13 1.19
CA LEU A 10 6.77 10.13 0.42
C LEU A 10 6.36 8.74 -0.05
N CYS A 11 7.32 7.84 -0.22
CA CYS A 11 7.07 6.46 -0.62
C CYS A 11 8.08 5.53 0.05
N GLU A 12 7.86 4.23 -0.11
CA GLU A 12 8.64 3.14 0.48
C GLU A 12 10.15 3.18 0.16
N ALA A 13 10.56 3.89 -0.90
CA ALA A 13 11.94 3.92 -1.37
C ALA A 13 12.94 4.60 -0.41
N ILE A 14 12.46 5.46 0.50
CA ILE A 14 13.24 6.13 1.56
C ILE A 14 14.55 6.78 1.08
N CYS A 15 14.53 7.36 -0.12
CA CYS A 15 15.73 7.92 -0.75
C CYS A 15 16.40 8.99 0.12
N GLY A 16 17.73 8.98 0.19
CA GLY A 16 18.50 10.06 0.79
C GLY A 16 18.49 11.29 -0.12
N VAL A 17 18.24 12.47 0.44
CA VAL A 17 18.16 13.73 -0.31
C VAL A 17 18.90 14.87 0.40
N LEU A 18 19.37 15.81 -0.39
CA LEU A 18 19.94 17.09 0.02
C LEU A 18 18.92 18.19 -0.23
N VAL A 19 18.56 18.94 0.81
CA VAL A 19 17.63 20.07 0.76
C VAL A 19 18.42 21.36 0.98
N THR A 20 18.41 22.25 0.00
CA THR A 20 18.99 23.59 0.12
C THR A 20 17.95 24.55 0.66
N VAL A 21 18.31 25.26 1.73
CA VAL A 21 17.47 26.24 2.41
C VAL A 21 18.12 27.63 2.35
N GLU A 22 17.37 28.61 1.87
CA GLU A 22 17.74 30.03 1.81
C GLU A 22 16.59 30.86 2.39
N ASP A 23 16.89 31.74 3.35
CA ASP A 23 15.91 32.59 4.02
C ASP A 23 14.68 31.83 4.54
N GLY A 24 14.91 30.63 5.09
CA GLY A 24 13.87 29.75 5.62
C GLY A 24 13.02 29.02 4.58
N ARG A 25 13.33 29.16 3.28
CA ARG A 25 12.60 28.53 2.16
C ARG A 25 13.43 27.47 1.45
N VAL A 26 12.76 26.49 0.87
CA VAL A 26 13.42 25.42 0.12
C VAL A 26 13.69 25.88 -1.31
N THR A 27 14.96 26.02 -1.70
CA THR A 27 15.32 26.46 -3.05
C THR A 27 15.62 25.30 -3.98
N ASP A 28 16.16 24.19 -3.46
CA ASP A 28 16.59 23.04 -4.26
C ASP A 28 16.52 21.72 -3.48
N ILE A 29 16.27 20.60 -4.18
CA ILE A 29 16.27 19.24 -3.64
C ILE A 29 16.98 18.30 -4.63
N ARG A 30 18.06 17.65 -4.18
CA ARG A 30 18.86 16.70 -4.98
C ARG A 30 19.00 15.35 -4.29
N GLY A 31 19.32 14.30 -5.03
CA GLY A 31 19.67 13.00 -4.45
C GLY A 31 21.00 13.09 -3.70
N ASP A 32 21.11 12.41 -2.54
CA ASP A 32 22.36 12.30 -1.80
C ASP A 32 23.17 11.10 -2.33
N GLU A 33 24.29 11.37 -3.00
CA GLU A 33 25.19 10.32 -3.52
C GLU A 33 25.86 9.50 -2.41
N SER A 34 25.99 10.07 -1.21
CA SER A 34 26.55 9.37 -0.06
C SER A 34 25.58 8.39 0.60
N ASP A 35 24.31 8.39 0.18
CA ASP A 35 23.33 7.46 0.71
C ASP A 35 23.54 6.02 0.20
N PRO A 36 23.80 5.04 1.08
CA PRO A 36 24.17 3.69 0.65
C PRO A 36 23.03 2.93 -0.04
N LEU A 37 21.76 3.29 0.23
CA LEU A 37 20.62 2.57 -0.34
C LEU A 37 20.21 3.15 -1.71
N SER A 38 20.01 4.46 -1.78
CA SER A 38 19.51 5.14 -2.98
C SER A 38 20.61 5.57 -3.95
N ARG A 39 21.87 5.70 -3.52
CA ARG A 39 23.03 5.98 -4.40
C ARG A 39 22.78 7.19 -5.32
N GLY A 40 22.32 8.29 -4.72
CA GLY A 40 21.96 9.54 -5.41
C GLY A 40 20.68 9.47 -6.25
N HIS A 41 19.88 8.39 -6.18
CA HIS A 41 18.61 8.32 -6.89
C HIS A 41 17.62 9.37 -6.38
N ILE A 42 16.99 10.08 -7.33
CA ILE A 42 15.92 11.03 -7.07
C ILE A 42 14.81 10.86 -8.10
N CYS A 43 13.56 11.13 -7.71
CA CYS A 43 12.40 11.12 -8.58
C CYS A 43 11.59 12.43 -8.45
N PRO A 44 10.63 12.70 -9.36
CA PRO A 44 9.82 13.92 -9.30
C PRO A 44 9.09 14.13 -7.97
N LYS A 45 8.69 13.06 -7.27
CA LYS A 45 8.03 13.15 -5.96
C LYS A 45 8.92 13.81 -4.92
N ALA A 46 10.20 13.45 -4.87
CA ALA A 46 11.14 14.03 -3.90
C ALA A 46 11.29 15.55 -4.09
N VAL A 47 11.34 16.02 -5.33
CA VAL A 47 11.40 17.46 -5.65
C VAL A 47 10.11 18.17 -5.20
N ALA A 48 8.98 17.48 -5.22
CA ALA A 48 7.69 18.02 -4.78
C ALA A 48 7.54 18.16 -3.26
N LEU A 49 8.52 17.73 -2.44
CA LEU A 49 8.55 18.05 -1.01
C LEU A 49 8.53 19.57 -0.77
N ARG A 50 9.12 20.34 -1.69
CA ARG A 50 9.01 21.80 -1.67
C ARG A 50 7.56 22.26 -1.80
N ASP A 51 6.82 21.73 -2.76
CA ASP A 51 5.41 22.10 -2.96
C ASP A 51 4.59 21.77 -1.72
N LEU A 52 4.80 20.59 -1.12
CA LEU A 52 4.09 20.20 0.10
C LEU A 52 4.45 21.07 1.33
N GLN A 53 5.65 21.61 1.38
CA GLN A 53 6.08 22.52 2.45
C GLN A 53 5.47 23.92 2.29
N GLU A 54 5.34 24.37 1.04
CA GLU A 54 4.93 25.74 0.68
C GLU A 54 3.46 25.81 0.23
N ASP A 55 2.71 24.71 0.34
CA ASP A 55 1.31 24.60 -0.12
C ASP A 55 0.39 25.53 0.70
N PRO A 56 -0.28 26.52 0.07
CA PRO A 56 -1.16 27.45 0.77
C PRO A 56 -2.45 26.81 1.29
N ASP A 57 -2.90 25.68 0.72
CA ASP A 57 -4.11 24.98 1.16
C ASP A 57 -3.86 24.10 2.40
N ARG A 58 -2.58 23.93 2.77
CA ARG A 58 -2.18 23.13 3.91
C ARG A 58 -2.54 23.82 5.20
N LEU A 59 -3.38 23.17 6.01
CA LEU A 59 -3.73 23.65 7.33
C LEU A 59 -2.51 23.64 8.25
N THR A 60 -2.34 24.71 9.03
CA THR A 60 -1.25 24.89 10.00
C THR A 60 -1.72 24.97 11.44
N THR A 61 -3.04 25.13 11.64
CA THR A 61 -3.70 25.15 12.95
C THR A 61 -4.97 24.30 12.89
N PRO A 62 -5.44 23.74 14.03
CA PRO A 62 -6.71 23.03 14.07
C PRO A 62 -7.86 23.91 13.57
N VAL A 63 -8.80 23.28 12.88
CA VAL A 63 -10.03 23.93 12.42
C VAL A 63 -11.23 23.11 12.85
N ARG A 64 -12.36 23.79 13.08
CA ARG A 64 -13.67 23.19 13.32
C ARG A 64 -14.65 23.61 12.23
N ARG A 65 -15.62 22.75 11.93
CA ARG A 65 -16.74 23.07 11.06
C ARG A 65 -17.85 23.76 11.86
N THR A 66 -18.39 24.84 11.32
CA THR A 66 -19.55 25.59 11.82
C THR A 66 -20.55 25.80 10.68
N PRO A 67 -21.79 26.26 10.96
CA PRO A 67 -22.73 26.63 9.90
C PRO A 67 -22.18 27.68 8.92
N GLY A 68 -21.23 28.52 9.36
CA GLY A 68 -20.56 29.53 8.53
C GLY A 68 -19.32 29.04 7.78
N GLY A 69 -18.94 27.76 7.92
CA GLY A 69 -17.76 27.18 7.26
C GLY A 69 -16.70 26.70 8.24
N TRP A 70 -15.42 26.84 7.87
CA TRP A 70 -14.29 26.38 8.67
C TRP A 70 -13.69 27.51 9.49
N GLU A 71 -13.58 27.32 10.80
CA GLU A 71 -13.02 28.28 11.74
C GLU A 71 -11.80 27.71 12.47
N PRO A 72 -10.70 28.46 12.63
CA PRO A 72 -9.59 28.06 13.48
C PRO A 72 -10.03 27.84 14.94
N ILE A 73 -9.45 26.85 15.60
CA ILE A 73 -9.65 26.57 17.02
C ILE A 73 -8.31 26.27 17.70
N GLY A 74 -8.15 26.69 18.95
CA GLY A 74 -6.94 26.41 19.73
C GLY A 74 -6.77 24.92 20.03
N TRP A 75 -5.53 24.41 20.04
CA TRP A 75 -5.21 22.99 20.28
C TRP A 75 -5.88 22.40 21.52
N ALA A 76 -5.86 23.11 22.66
CA ALA A 76 -6.47 22.61 23.89
C ALA A 76 -7.99 22.42 23.75
N ALA A 77 -8.68 23.41 23.15
CA ALA A 77 -10.11 23.33 22.90
C ALA A 77 -10.46 22.25 21.86
N ALA A 78 -9.61 22.07 20.84
CA ALA A 78 -9.76 21.01 19.84
C ALA A 78 -9.69 19.61 20.48
N TYR A 79 -8.71 19.37 21.35
CA TYR A 79 -8.57 18.08 22.04
C TYR A 79 -9.74 17.79 22.98
N GLU A 80 -10.20 18.78 23.75
CA GLU A 80 -11.38 18.60 24.64
C GLU A 80 -12.66 18.33 23.85
N LEU A 81 -12.88 19.03 22.73
CA LEU A 81 -14.03 18.79 21.85
C LEU A 81 -14.01 17.36 21.28
N VAL A 82 -12.87 16.95 20.70
CA VAL A 82 -12.72 15.63 20.07
C VAL A 82 -12.91 14.52 21.10
N VAL A 83 -12.19 14.58 22.22
CA VAL A 83 -12.28 13.54 23.25
C VAL A 83 -13.65 13.55 23.93
N GLY A 84 -14.23 14.74 24.11
CA GLY A 84 -15.61 14.95 24.55
C GLY A 84 -16.61 14.15 23.73
N LYS A 85 -16.66 14.41 22.43
CA LYS A 85 -17.60 13.80 21.48
C LYS A 85 -17.40 12.30 21.34
N LEU A 86 -16.16 11.85 21.15
CA LEU A 86 -15.85 10.41 21.03
C LEU A 86 -16.27 9.64 22.29
N THR A 87 -15.98 10.18 23.47
CA THR A 87 -16.34 9.51 24.74
C THR A 87 -17.86 9.44 24.92
N ALA A 88 -18.58 10.54 24.62
CA ALA A 88 -20.03 10.58 24.74
C ALA A 88 -20.72 9.54 23.84
N ILE A 89 -20.30 9.46 22.57
CA ILE A 89 -20.83 8.49 21.61
C ILE A 89 -20.56 7.05 22.08
N GLN A 90 -19.38 6.76 22.64
CA GLN A 90 -19.08 5.42 23.17
C GLN A 90 -19.86 5.08 24.44
N GLN A 91 -20.19 6.08 25.27
CA GLN A 91 -21.02 5.89 26.45
C GLN A 91 -22.47 5.58 26.08
N GLU A 92 -22.99 6.23 25.03
CA GLU A 92 -24.37 6.05 24.57
C GLU A 92 -24.57 4.80 23.71
N HIS A 93 -23.63 4.53 22.79
CA HIS A 93 -23.79 3.52 21.74
C HIS A 93 -22.77 2.38 21.77
N GLY A 94 -21.89 2.35 22.78
CA GLY A 94 -20.88 1.32 22.95
C GLY A 94 -19.57 1.57 22.21
N GLN A 95 -18.55 0.76 22.52
CA GLN A 95 -17.17 1.01 22.08
C GLN A 95 -16.98 1.00 20.56
N ASN A 96 -17.73 0.14 19.86
CA ASN A 96 -17.64 -0.03 18.41
C ASN A 96 -18.38 1.07 17.63
N ALA A 97 -19.14 1.94 18.29
CA ALA A 97 -19.77 3.09 17.65
C ALA A 97 -18.76 4.13 17.13
N VAL A 98 -17.49 4.05 17.56
CA VAL A 98 -16.38 4.81 16.99
C VAL A 98 -15.59 3.90 16.05
N GLY A 99 -15.53 4.25 14.77
CA GLY A 99 -14.66 3.63 13.78
C GLY A 99 -13.34 4.39 13.60
N VAL A 100 -12.33 3.71 13.07
CA VAL A 100 -11.01 4.29 12.76
C VAL A 100 -10.59 3.89 11.36
N TYR A 101 -10.17 4.88 10.55
CA TYR A 101 -9.51 4.63 9.27
C TYR A 101 -8.06 5.10 9.30
N LEU A 102 -7.13 4.22 8.92
CA LEU A 102 -5.69 4.49 8.84
C LEU A 102 -5.24 4.53 7.38
N GLY A 103 -4.87 5.73 6.90
CA GLY A 103 -4.29 5.87 5.56
C GLY A 103 -2.82 5.49 5.49
N ASN A 104 -2.34 5.19 4.29
CA ASN A 104 -0.95 4.80 4.02
C ASN A 104 0.11 5.86 4.45
N PRO A 105 -0.08 7.18 4.30
CA PRO A 105 0.89 8.19 4.75
C PRO A 105 1.42 8.02 6.19
N ASN A 106 0.65 7.38 7.08
CA ASN A 106 1.09 7.11 8.46
C ASN A 106 2.33 6.20 8.54
N VAL A 107 2.52 5.25 7.63
CA VAL A 107 3.70 4.35 7.68
C VAL A 107 4.99 5.09 7.30
N HIS A 108 4.89 6.25 6.65
CA HIS A 108 6.01 7.13 6.30
C HIS A 108 6.31 8.18 7.37
N SER A 109 5.59 8.15 8.50
CA SER A 109 5.81 9.02 9.65
C SER A 109 6.34 8.24 10.84
N LEU A 110 7.54 8.62 11.30
CA LEU A 110 8.11 8.11 12.54
C LEU A 110 7.19 8.38 13.76
N GLY A 111 6.59 9.56 13.81
CA GLY A 111 5.73 9.94 14.93
C GLY A 111 4.41 9.19 14.97
N ALA A 112 3.81 8.95 13.80
CA ALA A 112 2.63 8.10 13.68
C ALA A 112 2.94 6.66 14.11
N LEU A 113 3.99 6.04 13.56
CA LEU A 113 4.36 4.66 13.90
C LEU A 113 4.61 4.42 15.39
N THR A 114 5.14 5.42 16.10
CA THR A 114 5.48 5.29 17.52
C THR A 114 4.31 5.57 18.47
N HIS A 115 3.40 6.49 18.11
CA HIS A 115 2.36 6.98 19.03
C HIS A 115 0.93 6.60 18.61
N MET A 116 0.61 6.60 17.31
CA MET A 116 -0.74 6.33 16.80
C MET A 116 -1.29 4.99 17.30
N PRO A 117 -0.57 3.85 17.25
CA PRO A 117 -1.12 2.58 17.73
C PRO A 117 -1.51 2.60 19.21
N THR A 118 -0.80 3.37 20.03
CA THR A 118 -1.08 3.49 21.47
C THR A 118 -2.33 4.35 21.71
N MET A 119 -2.49 5.44 20.95
CA MET A 119 -3.68 6.30 20.97
C MET A 119 -4.92 5.54 20.50
N VAL A 120 -4.86 4.91 19.32
CA VAL A 120 -6.00 4.17 18.73
C VAL A 120 -6.48 3.05 19.65
N ARG A 121 -5.57 2.35 20.34
CA ARG A 121 -5.93 1.30 21.32
C ARG A 121 -6.73 1.83 22.52
N GLN A 122 -6.73 3.14 22.80
CA GLN A 122 -7.55 3.72 23.86
C GLN A 122 -9.02 3.83 23.49
N LEU A 123 -9.34 3.88 22.19
CA LEU A 123 -10.72 3.84 21.70
C LEU A 123 -11.36 2.47 21.90
N ARG A 124 -10.57 1.40 22.07
CA ARG A 124 -11.07 0.02 22.32
C ARG A 124 -12.09 -0.49 21.29
N THR A 125 -12.13 0.12 20.11
CA THR A 125 -13.01 -0.28 19.01
C THR A 125 -12.43 -1.45 18.22
N ARG A 126 -13.31 -2.32 17.76
CA ARG A 126 -13.02 -3.38 16.76
C ARG A 126 -13.20 -2.88 15.33
N ASN A 127 -13.89 -1.76 15.13
CA ASN A 127 -14.13 -1.13 13.83
C ASN A 127 -12.90 -0.33 13.41
N ARG A 128 -11.84 -1.04 13.01
CA ARG A 128 -10.60 -0.47 12.50
C ARG A 128 -10.42 -0.88 11.05
N PHE A 129 -10.10 0.08 10.20
CA PHE A 129 -9.92 -0.10 8.77
C PHE A 129 -8.61 0.56 8.35
N SER A 130 -7.97 0.07 7.29
CA SER A 130 -6.80 0.75 6.73
C SER A 130 -6.63 0.48 5.24
N ALA A 131 -5.77 1.29 4.62
CA ALA A 131 -5.30 1.07 3.25
C ALA A 131 -4.67 -0.32 3.01
N THR A 132 -4.30 -1.07 4.06
CA THR A 132 -3.70 -2.41 3.95
C THR A 132 -4.62 -3.39 3.20
N SER A 133 -5.93 -3.34 3.46
CA SER A 133 -6.95 -4.23 2.86
C SER A 133 -7.28 -3.93 1.39
N ILE A 134 -6.57 -2.99 0.77
CA ILE A 134 -6.57 -2.70 -0.68
C ILE A 134 -5.14 -2.58 -1.21
N ASP A 135 -4.19 -3.25 -0.55
CA ASP A 135 -2.78 -3.23 -0.94
C ASP A 135 -2.10 -4.56 -0.59
N GLN A 136 -1.63 -4.72 0.64
CA GLN A 136 -0.63 -5.73 1.01
C GLN A 136 -1.15 -6.86 1.91
N LEU A 137 -2.44 -6.85 2.25
CA LEU A 137 -3.04 -7.82 3.17
C LEU A 137 -2.82 -9.29 2.77
N PRO A 138 -2.91 -9.70 1.48
CA PRO A 138 -2.65 -11.08 1.10
C PRO A 138 -1.19 -11.51 1.31
N GLN A 139 -0.22 -10.60 1.11
CA GLN A 139 1.19 -10.87 1.42
C GLN A 139 1.40 -11.02 2.93
N MET A 140 0.74 -10.19 3.74
CA MET A 140 0.80 -10.29 5.20
C MET A 140 0.20 -11.62 5.70
N LEU A 141 -0.90 -12.08 5.08
CA LEU A 141 -1.49 -13.39 5.36
C LEU A 141 -0.52 -14.53 5.01
N ALA A 142 0.05 -14.53 3.81
CA ALA A 142 1.03 -15.54 3.41
C ALA A 142 2.23 -15.58 4.38
N SER A 143 2.79 -14.41 4.74
CA SER A 143 3.87 -14.29 5.73
C SER A 143 3.47 -14.80 7.12
N TYR A 144 2.25 -14.53 7.56
CA TYR A 144 1.73 -15.04 8.84
C TYR A 144 1.63 -16.57 8.85
N LEU A 145 1.05 -17.16 7.80
CA LEU A 145 0.84 -18.61 7.68
C LEU A 145 2.16 -19.38 7.54
N LEU A 146 3.07 -18.90 6.68
CA LEU A 146 4.31 -19.59 6.34
C LEU A 146 5.42 -19.32 7.37
N TYR A 147 5.56 -18.08 7.83
CA TYR A 147 6.70 -17.66 8.67
C TYR A 147 6.33 -17.36 10.13
N GLY A 148 5.03 -17.28 10.44
CA GLY A 148 4.51 -17.09 11.79
C GLY A 148 4.46 -15.63 12.25
N HIS A 149 4.71 -14.67 11.35
CA HIS A 149 4.63 -13.24 11.63
C HIS A 149 4.21 -12.46 10.37
N GLN A 150 3.14 -11.67 10.45
CA GLN A 150 2.53 -10.96 9.31
C GLN A 150 3.47 -9.95 8.61
N LEU A 151 4.46 -9.41 9.34
CA LEU A 151 5.47 -8.47 8.81
C LEU A 151 6.81 -9.13 8.45
N MET A 152 6.94 -10.46 8.54
CA MET A 152 8.15 -11.16 8.11
C MET A 152 8.04 -11.44 6.61
N VAL A 153 8.58 -10.54 5.79
CA VAL A 153 8.44 -10.57 4.33
C VAL A 153 9.80 -10.83 3.71
N ALA A 154 9.89 -11.85 2.86
CA ALA A 154 11.07 -12.09 2.05
C ALA A 154 11.04 -11.16 0.83
N VAL A 155 12.13 -10.43 0.59
CA VAL A 155 12.26 -9.51 -0.54
C VAL A 155 13.28 -10.03 -1.54
N PRO A 156 13.10 -9.80 -2.85
CA PRO A 156 14.12 -10.13 -3.83
C PRO A 156 15.47 -9.49 -3.49
N ASP A 157 16.51 -10.31 -3.44
CA ASP A 157 17.89 -9.88 -3.30
C ASP A 157 18.45 -9.41 -4.65
N ILE A 158 17.80 -8.38 -5.20
CA ILE A 158 17.93 -7.91 -6.58
C ILE A 158 19.37 -7.55 -6.97
N ASP A 159 20.26 -7.30 -6.02
CA ASP A 159 21.67 -7.00 -6.27
C ASP A 159 22.49 -8.26 -6.63
N ARG A 160 21.97 -9.46 -6.33
CA ARG A 160 22.64 -10.74 -6.54
C ARG A 160 21.82 -11.75 -7.36
N THR A 161 20.54 -11.47 -7.64
CA THR A 161 19.67 -12.31 -8.47
C THR A 161 20.15 -12.42 -9.92
N SER A 162 19.96 -13.60 -10.54
CA SER A 162 20.22 -13.87 -11.97
C SER A 162 18.95 -14.08 -12.81
N TYR A 163 17.82 -14.40 -12.18
CA TYR A 163 16.53 -14.49 -12.86
C TYR A 163 15.45 -13.82 -12.01
N LEU A 164 14.83 -12.74 -12.50
CA LEU A 164 13.77 -12.03 -11.79
C LEU A 164 12.45 -12.17 -12.54
N LEU A 165 11.50 -12.89 -11.94
CA LEU A 165 10.13 -12.98 -12.43
C LEU A 165 9.26 -11.96 -11.68
N VAL A 166 8.64 -11.04 -12.42
CA VAL A 166 7.84 -9.93 -11.89
C VAL A 166 6.37 -10.09 -12.32
N LEU A 167 5.44 -10.20 -11.38
CA LEU A 167 4.01 -10.35 -11.66
C LEU A 167 3.17 -9.16 -11.14
N GLY A 168 2.40 -8.53 -12.02
CA GLY A 168 1.46 -7.46 -11.66
C GLY A 168 2.11 -6.33 -10.84
N ALA A 169 3.36 -6.00 -11.15
CA ALA A 169 4.17 -5.05 -10.39
C ALA A 169 4.97 -4.13 -11.31
N ASN A 170 5.03 -2.85 -10.94
CA ASN A 170 5.72 -1.82 -11.71
C ASN A 170 6.77 -1.07 -10.86
N PRO A 171 7.86 -1.74 -10.47
CA PRO A 171 8.90 -1.14 -9.64
C PRO A 171 9.63 0.05 -10.27
N LEU A 172 9.60 0.25 -11.59
CA LEU A 172 10.09 1.47 -12.23
C LEU A 172 9.27 2.71 -11.82
N ALA A 173 7.95 2.56 -11.67
CA ALA A 173 7.07 3.64 -11.24
C ALA A 173 7.04 3.80 -9.71
N SER A 174 7.14 2.69 -8.95
CA SER A 174 6.96 2.68 -7.50
C SER A 174 8.27 2.70 -6.69
N ASN A 175 9.42 2.40 -7.31
CA ASN A 175 10.69 2.06 -6.64
C ASN A 175 10.56 0.81 -5.73
N GLY A 176 9.77 -0.15 -6.19
CA GLY A 176 9.36 -1.33 -5.43
C GLY A 176 8.13 -1.10 -4.56
N SER A 177 7.60 -2.18 -4.00
CA SER A 177 6.46 -2.22 -3.06
C SER A 177 6.59 -3.52 -2.28
N MET A 178 6.57 -3.46 -0.95
CA MET A 178 7.03 -4.58 -0.11
C MET A 178 8.42 -5.11 -0.52
N MET A 179 9.25 -4.20 -1.05
CA MET A 179 10.61 -4.37 -1.55
C MET A 179 11.17 -2.95 -1.73
N THR A 180 11.72 -2.37 -0.68
CA THR A 180 12.32 -1.04 -0.69
C THR A 180 13.57 -1.05 -1.57
N ALA A 181 13.44 -0.57 -2.80
CA ALA A 181 14.46 -0.65 -3.84
C ALA A 181 14.60 0.67 -4.62
N PRO A 182 15.07 1.77 -3.98
CA PRO A 182 15.32 3.01 -4.69
C PRO A 182 16.29 2.81 -5.85
N GLY A 183 16.04 3.52 -6.96
CA GLY A 183 16.86 3.43 -8.15
C GLY A 183 16.73 2.08 -8.86
N PHE A 184 15.54 1.45 -8.82
CA PHE A 184 15.29 0.14 -9.39
C PHE A 184 15.81 0.00 -10.83
N GLY A 185 15.62 1.02 -11.68
CA GLY A 185 16.14 0.99 -13.05
C GLY A 185 17.66 0.84 -13.16
N LYS A 186 18.45 1.39 -12.21
CA LYS A 186 19.90 1.15 -12.13
C LYS A 186 20.19 -0.29 -11.72
N ARG A 187 19.47 -0.81 -10.72
CA ARG A 187 19.60 -2.20 -10.25
C ARG A 187 19.27 -3.22 -11.33
N LEU A 188 18.25 -2.95 -12.15
CA LEU A 188 17.89 -3.76 -13.30
C LEU A 188 19.00 -3.79 -14.36
N LYS A 189 19.61 -2.63 -14.66
CA LYS A 189 20.78 -2.57 -15.55
C LYS A 189 21.97 -3.36 -14.99
N GLU A 190 22.23 -3.25 -13.68
CA GLU A 190 23.27 -4.02 -12.99
C GLU A 190 22.99 -5.53 -13.05
N LEU A 191 21.71 -5.94 -12.96
CA LEU A 191 21.26 -7.32 -13.12
C LEU A 191 21.54 -7.87 -14.51
N ARG A 192 21.18 -7.12 -15.54
CA ARG A 192 21.43 -7.54 -16.93
C ARG A 192 22.92 -7.51 -17.27
N LYS A 193 23.68 -6.55 -16.75
CA LYS A 193 25.13 -6.45 -16.95
C LYS A 193 25.89 -7.69 -16.44
N ARG A 194 25.38 -8.37 -15.41
CA ARG A 194 25.94 -9.63 -14.89
C ARG A 194 25.31 -10.88 -15.54
N GLY A 195 24.63 -10.73 -16.68
CA GLY A 195 24.03 -11.83 -17.44
C GLY A 195 22.68 -12.31 -16.91
N GLY A 196 22.04 -11.58 -16.00
CA GLY A 196 20.72 -11.95 -15.50
C GLY A 196 19.58 -11.59 -16.45
N LYS A 197 18.44 -12.26 -16.27
CA LYS A 197 17.22 -12.11 -17.07
C LYS A 197 16.06 -11.61 -16.23
N VAL A 198 15.21 -10.76 -16.81
CA VAL A 198 13.97 -10.28 -16.18
C VAL A 198 12.77 -10.52 -17.07
N VAL A 199 11.78 -11.24 -16.52
CA VAL A 199 10.50 -11.55 -17.17
C VAL A 199 9.38 -10.85 -16.42
N VAL A 200 8.51 -10.16 -17.14
CA VAL A 200 7.37 -9.44 -16.57
C VAL A 200 6.06 -10.05 -17.08
N VAL A 201 5.15 -10.37 -16.16
CA VAL A 201 3.80 -10.83 -16.46
C VAL A 201 2.83 -9.77 -15.95
N ASP A 202 2.16 -9.07 -16.87
CA ASP A 202 1.29 -7.94 -16.55
C ASP A 202 0.30 -7.69 -17.71
N PRO A 203 -0.99 -7.41 -17.45
CA PRO A 203 -1.97 -7.05 -18.49
C PRO A 203 -1.63 -5.75 -19.24
N ARG A 204 -0.68 -4.96 -18.73
CA ARG A 204 -0.13 -3.78 -19.39
C ARG A 204 1.36 -3.98 -19.62
N ARG A 205 1.86 -3.57 -20.79
CA ARG A 205 3.29 -3.36 -21.02
C ARG A 205 3.76 -2.13 -20.25
N THR A 206 4.02 -2.33 -18.96
CA THR A 206 4.41 -1.27 -18.02
C THR A 206 5.80 -0.69 -18.30
N GLU A 207 6.13 0.38 -17.58
CA GLU A 207 7.46 1.00 -17.58
C GLU A 207 8.56 0.00 -17.19
N THR A 208 8.28 -0.95 -16.30
CA THR A 208 9.19 -2.06 -15.98
C THR A 208 9.28 -3.03 -17.17
N ALA A 209 8.15 -3.47 -17.72
CA ALA A 209 8.11 -4.38 -18.86
C ALA A 209 8.88 -3.85 -20.08
N ALA A 210 8.78 -2.54 -20.36
CA ALA A 210 9.44 -1.89 -21.48
C ALA A 210 10.99 -1.93 -21.43
N VAL A 211 11.58 -2.18 -20.25
CA VAL A 211 13.04 -2.27 -20.06
C VAL A 211 13.52 -3.65 -19.58
N SER A 212 12.59 -4.62 -19.50
CA SER A 212 12.86 -6.02 -19.19
C SER A 212 13.20 -6.83 -20.44
N ASP A 213 13.63 -8.08 -20.26
CA ASP A 213 14.00 -8.95 -21.38
C ASP A 213 12.76 -9.56 -22.05
N GLU A 214 11.71 -9.85 -21.27
CA GLU A 214 10.44 -10.35 -21.78
C GLU A 214 9.24 -9.75 -21.05
N HIS A 215 8.11 -9.66 -21.77
CA HIS A 215 6.80 -9.30 -21.23
C HIS A 215 5.73 -10.22 -21.81
N HIS A 216 4.86 -10.74 -20.95
CA HIS A 216 3.72 -11.57 -21.32
C HIS A 216 2.44 -10.94 -20.77
N PHE A 217 1.43 -10.78 -21.63
CA PHE A 217 0.09 -10.37 -21.22
C PHE A 217 -0.58 -11.49 -20.44
N VAL A 218 -1.27 -11.13 -19.36
CA VAL A 218 -2.08 -12.03 -18.55
C VAL A 218 -3.47 -11.45 -18.39
N ARG A 219 -4.52 -12.26 -18.53
CA ARG A 219 -5.88 -11.83 -18.25
C ARG A 219 -6.01 -11.43 -16.77
N PRO A 220 -6.43 -10.19 -16.44
CA PRO A 220 -6.54 -9.75 -15.04
C PRO A 220 -7.40 -10.69 -14.20
N GLY A 221 -6.97 -10.97 -12.97
CA GLY A 221 -7.68 -11.88 -12.07
C GLY A 221 -7.31 -13.36 -12.22
N THR A 222 -6.49 -13.72 -13.20
CA THR A 222 -6.15 -15.13 -13.51
C THR A 222 -4.73 -15.54 -13.13
N ASP A 223 -3.97 -14.65 -12.48
CA ASP A 223 -2.56 -14.87 -12.11
C ASP A 223 -2.35 -16.14 -11.26
N ALA A 224 -3.33 -16.52 -10.44
CA ALA A 224 -3.31 -17.75 -9.67
C ALA A 224 -3.18 -18.98 -10.57
N ALA A 225 -3.89 -19.05 -11.70
CA ALA A 225 -3.80 -20.18 -12.62
C ALA A 225 -2.39 -20.29 -13.24
N PHE A 226 -1.80 -19.16 -13.61
CA PHE A 226 -0.42 -19.11 -14.11
C PHE A 226 0.58 -19.58 -13.04
N LEU A 227 0.49 -19.07 -11.82
CA LEU A 227 1.38 -19.43 -10.72
C LEU A 227 1.27 -20.91 -10.33
N LEU A 228 0.06 -21.46 -10.27
CA LEU A 228 -0.16 -22.88 -9.98
C LEU A 228 0.41 -23.77 -11.09
N ALA A 229 0.32 -23.37 -12.35
CA ALA A 229 0.97 -24.09 -13.45
C ALA A 229 2.49 -24.01 -13.43
N LEU A 230 3.08 -22.88 -13.00
CA LEU A 230 4.52 -22.82 -12.77
C LEU A 230 4.96 -23.79 -11.66
N ILE A 231 4.18 -23.89 -10.57
CA ILE A 231 4.47 -24.82 -9.48
C ILE A 231 4.34 -26.27 -9.96
N HIS A 232 3.28 -26.58 -10.71
CA HIS A 232 3.07 -27.88 -11.35
C HIS A 232 4.30 -28.27 -12.20
N GLU A 233 4.72 -27.39 -13.10
CA GLU A 233 5.87 -27.64 -14.00
C GLU A 233 7.21 -27.75 -13.28
N VAL A 234 7.44 -26.93 -12.24
CA VAL A 234 8.67 -27.04 -11.43
C VAL A 234 8.75 -28.40 -10.74
N ILE A 235 7.63 -28.93 -10.25
CA ILE A 235 7.59 -30.24 -9.60
C ILE A 235 7.72 -31.35 -10.65
N SER A 236 6.91 -31.33 -11.71
CA SER A 236 6.86 -32.38 -12.75
C SER A 236 8.20 -32.55 -13.48
N GLN A 237 8.94 -31.45 -13.68
CA GLN A 237 10.26 -31.46 -14.32
C GLN A 237 11.42 -31.73 -13.34
N GLY A 238 11.15 -31.95 -12.05
CA GLY A 238 12.17 -32.29 -11.06
C GLY A 238 13.05 -31.12 -10.60
N PHE A 239 12.58 -29.88 -10.71
CA PHE A 239 13.28 -28.69 -10.21
C PHE A 239 12.98 -28.37 -8.73
N ALA A 240 12.07 -29.10 -8.10
CA ALA A 240 11.78 -28.93 -6.68
C ALA A 240 12.96 -29.40 -5.81
N ASN A 241 13.53 -28.48 -5.04
CA ASN A 241 14.62 -28.65 -4.08
C ASN A 241 14.43 -27.74 -2.84
N PRO A 242 13.34 -27.91 -2.06
CA PRO A 242 13.16 -27.12 -0.83
C PRO A 242 14.17 -27.51 0.26
N ALA A 243 14.39 -26.60 1.20
CA ALA A 243 15.22 -26.89 2.38
C ALA A 243 14.55 -27.92 3.32
N GLU A 244 15.35 -28.63 4.13
CA GLU A 244 14.89 -29.71 5.04
C GLU A 244 13.84 -29.28 6.09
N TYR A 245 13.70 -27.97 6.35
CA TYR A 245 12.72 -27.39 7.27
C TYR A 245 11.38 -27.04 6.60
N VAL A 246 11.15 -27.50 5.37
CA VAL A 246 9.91 -27.32 4.62
C VAL A 246 9.10 -28.61 4.64
N ASP A 247 7.82 -28.49 4.97
CA ASP A 247 6.80 -29.55 4.98
C ASP A 247 5.70 -29.23 3.96
N GLY A 248 4.85 -30.20 3.66
CA GLY A 248 3.62 -29.99 2.88
C GLY A 248 3.80 -30.02 1.35
N LEU A 249 4.95 -30.45 0.83
CA LEU A 249 5.20 -30.49 -0.62
C LEU A 249 4.29 -31.47 -1.36
N ALA A 250 4.03 -32.66 -0.78
CA ALA A 250 3.19 -33.68 -1.41
C ALA A 250 1.73 -33.21 -1.54
N GLU A 251 1.22 -32.49 -0.53
CA GLU A 251 -0.11 -31.89 -0.57
C GLU A 251 -0.19 -30.74 -1.58
N VAL A 252 0.87 -29.96 -1.73
CA VAL A 252 0.97 -28.95 -2.80
C VAL A 252 0.97 -29.61 -4.17
N GLU A 253 1.78 -30.66 -4.38
CA GLU A 253 1.83 -31.43 -5.62
C GLU A 253 0.43 -31.94 -6.02
N ALA A 254 -0.27 -32.58 -5.09
CA ALA A 254 -1.65 -33.02 -5.32
C ALA A 254 -2.60 -31.84 -5.63
N ALA A 255 -2.44 -30.70 -4.96
CA ALA A 255 -3.27 -29.52 -5.19
C ALA A 255 -3.02 -28.86 -6.55
N VAL A 256 -1.81 -28.98 -7.10
CA VAL A 256 -1.44 -28.39 -8.40
C VAL A 256 -1.53 -29.36 -9.57
N GLU A 257 -1.80 -30.65 -9.34
CA GLU A 257 -1.83 -31.70 -10.38
C GLU A 257 -2.68 -31.31 -11.60
N LYS A 258 -3.88 -30.76 -11.37
CA LYS A 258 -4.79 -30.36 -12.46
C LYS A 258 -4.39 -29.09 -13.21
N TRP A 259 -3.41 -28.33 -12.72
CA TRP A 259 -3.03 -27.03 -13.25
C TRP A 259 -1.93 -27.16 -14.29
N THR A 260 -2.20 -27.87 -15.38
CA THR A 260 -1.24 -28.03 -16.48
C THR A 260 -1.02 -26.71 -17.24
N PRO A 261 0.09 -26.56 -17.99
CA PRO A 261 0.32 -25.43 -18.88
C PRO A 261 -0.85 -25.14 -19.84
N GLU A 262 -1.48 -26.15 -20.43
CA GLU A 262 -2.60 -25.99 -21.37
C GLU A 262 -3.84 -25.44 -20.68
N ARG A 263 -4.14 -25.95 -19.48
CA ARG A 263 -5.26 -25.44 -18.68
C ARG A 263 -5.02 -23.97 -18.31
N ALA A 264 -3.83 -23.65 -17.83
CA ALA A 264 -3.48 -22.28 -17.48
C ALA A 264 -3.47 -21.37 -18.70
N ALA A 265 -3.04 -21.85 -19.87
CA ALA A 265 -3.06 -21.09 -21.11
C ALA A 265 -4.47 -20.69 -21.53
N ALA A 266 -5.42 -21.63 -21.48
CA ALA A 266 -6.82 -21.35 -21.77
C ALA A 266 -7.45 -20.30 -20.84
N ILE A 267 -7.01 -20.25 -19.57
CA ILE A 267 -7.54 -19.33 -18.56
C ILE A 267 -6.86 -17.96 -18.62
N THR A 268 -5.54 -17.94 -18.82
CA THR A 268 -4.70 -16.73 -18.64
C THR A 268 -4.46 -15.98 -19.94
N GLY A 269 -4.53 -16.67 -21.08
CA GLY A 269 -4.10 -16.16 -22.38
C GLY A 269 -2.58 -16.25 -22.62
N ILE A 270 -1.80 -16.77 -21.66
CA ILE A 270 -0.36 -16.99 -21.84
C ILE A 270 -0.16 -18.35 -22.53
N PRO A 271 0.57 -18.44 -23.65
CA PRO A 271 0.81 -19.72 -24.32
C PRO A 271 1.44 -20.79 -23.42
N ALA A 272 1.03 -22.05 -23.57
CA ALA A 272 1.48 -23.16 -22.73
C ALA A 272 3.01 -23.35 -22.78
N ASP A 273 3.61 -23.25 -23.97
CA ASP A 273 5.06 -23.32 -24.18
C ASP A 273 5.82 -22.21 -23.47
N VAL A 274 5.22 -21.01 -23.34
CA VAL A 274 5.76 -19.93 -22.53
C VAL A 274 5.73 -20.28 -21.04
N ILE A 275 4.62 -20.86 -20.54
CA ILE A 275 4.49 -21.27 -19.14
C ILE A 275 5.54 -22.33 -18.80
N GLU A 276 5.66 -23.38 -19.61
CA GLU A 276 6.65 -24.44 -19.46
C GLU A 276 8.08 -23.88 -19.45
N ARG A 277 8.39 -22.98 -20.40
CA ARG A 277 9.71 -22.37 -20.51
C ARG A 277 10.02 -21.49 -19.30
N VAL A 278 9.08 -20.65 -18.85
CA VAL A 278 9.28 -19.80 -17.67
C VAL A 278 9.50 -20.66 -16.42
N ALA A 279 8.75 -21.75 -16.25
CA ALA A 279 8.94 -22.69 -15.14
C ALA A 279 10.34 -23.34 -15.18
N ARG A 280 10.76 -23.81 -16.36
CA ARG A 280 12.09 -24.41 -16.59
C ARG A 280 13.23 -23.43 -16.33
N GLU A 281 13.15 -22.22 -16.90
CA GLU A 281 14.16 -21.17 -16.72
C GLU A 281 14.25 -20.74 -15.25
N PHE A 282 13.10 -20.58 -14.57
CA PHE A 282 13.06 -20.23 -13.16
C PHE A 282 13.60 -21.35 -12.26
N GLY A 283 13.19 -22.60 -12.49
CA GLY A 283 13.57 -23.76 -11.68
C GLY A 283 15.02 -24.18 -11.84
N SER A 284 15.62 -23.92 -13.01
CA SER A 284 17.03 -24.26 -13.31
C SER A 284 18.03 -23.12 -13.07
N ALA A 285 17.56 -21.90 -12.80
CA ALA A 285 18.43 -20.77 -12.54
C ALA A 285 19.17 -20.92 -11.19
N ASP A 286 20.47 -20.62 -11.16
CA ASP A 286 21.29 -20.67 -9.93
C ASP A 286 20.73 -19.76 -8.81
N ARG A 287 20.14 -18.63 -9.21
CA ARG A 287 19.59 -17.60 -8.31
C ARG A 287 18.38 -16.95 -8.95
N ALA A 288 17.19 -17.31 -8.50
CA ALA A 288 15.94 -16.77 -9.01
C ALA A 288 15.10 -16.12 -7.90
N ALA A 289 14.35 -15.08 -8.25
CA ALA A 289 13.38 -14.48 -7.35
C ALA A 289 12.07 -14.25 -8.11
N CYS A 290 10.98 -14.77 -7.56
CA CYS A 290 9.62 -14.48 -8.01
C CYS A 290 9.04 -13.39 -7.10
N TYR A 291 8.54 -12.32 -7.71
CA TYR A 291 8.03 -11.14 -7.02
C TYR A 291 6.72 -10.68 -7.66
N GLY A 292 5.67 -10.52 -6.86
CA GLY A 292 4.41 -9.97 -7.33
C GLY A 292 3.77 -9.02 -6.33
N ARG A 293 3.08 -7.98 -6.83
CA ARG A 293 2.48 -6.92 -5.99
C ARG A 293 1.04 -6.59 -6.39
N VAL A 294 0.64 -5.32 -6.30
CA VAL A 294 -0.77 -4.88 -6.31
C VAL A 294 -1.60 -5.54 -7.41
N GLY A 295 -1.06 -5.76 -8.62
CA GLY A 295 -1.77 -6.47 -9.69
C GLY A 295 -2.24 -7.87 -9.29
N VAL A 296 -1.43 -8.63 -8.56
CA VAL A 296 -1.77 -9.97 -8.05
C VAL A 296 -2.35 -9.96 -6.64
N SER A 297 -2.20 -8.86 -5.87
CA SER A 297 -2.72 -8.76 -4.50
C SER A 297 -4.15 -8.25 -4.43
N THR A 298 -4.53 -7.26 -5.24
CA THR A 298 -5.83 -6.60 -5.15
C THR A 298 -6.78 -7.08 -6.24
N GLN A 299 -6.94 -8.41 -6.28
CA GLN A 299 -7.85 -9.17 -7.14
C GLN A 299 -8.49 -10.31 -6.31
N GLN A 300 -9.49 -11.02 -6.84
CA GLN A 300 -10.33 -11.94 -6.07
C GLN A 300 -9.60 -13.17 -5.49
N PHE A 301 -8.38 -13.47 -5.93
CA PHE A 301 -7.56 -14.62 -5.57
C PHE A 301 -6.17 -14.19 -5.06
N GLY A 302 -6.06 -12.99 -4.47
CA GLY A 302 -4.79 -12.42 -4.04
C GLY A 302 -4.05 -13.25 -2.98
N ALA A 303 -4.77 -13.92 -2.09
CA ALA A 303 -4.24 -14.82 -1.07
C ALA A 303 -3.55 -16.03 -1.70
N ILE A 304 -4.22 -16.65 -2.69
CA ILE A 304 -3.66 -17.77 -3.46
C ILE A 304 -2.44 -17.30 -4.25
N CYS A 305 -2.51 -16.14 -4.92
CA CYS A 305 -1.37 -15.61 -5.68
C CYS A 305 -0.15 -15.38 -4.79
N GLN A 306 -0.32 -14.70 -3.65
CA GLN A 306 0.80 -14.41 -2.78
C GLN A 306 1.35 -15.66 -2.08
N TRP A 307 0.49 -16.63 -1.72
CA TRP A 307 0.95 -17.94 -1.26
C TRP A 307 1.74 -18.68 -2.35
N ALA A 308 1.24 -18.74 -3.58
CA ALA A 308 1.88 -19.44 -4.69
C ALA A 308 3.24 -18.82 -5.07
N ILE A 309 3.38 -17.49 -5.01
CA ILE A 309 4.68 -16.82 -5.16
C ILE A 309 5.67 -17.28 -4.09
N GLN A 310 5.25 -17.38 -2.82
CA GLN A 310 6.13 -17.89 -1.77
C GLN A 310 6.47 -19.36 -1.99
N VAL A 311 5.49 -20.20 -2.34
CA VAL A 311 5.68 -21.63 -2.67
C VAL A 311 6.72 -21.77 -3.78
N LEU A 312 6.58 -21.06 -4.89
CA LEU A 312 7.51 -21.13 -6.02
C LEU A 312 8.96 -20.79 -5.60
N ASN A 313 9.16 -19.72 -4.80
CA ASN A 313 10.47 -19.38 -4.26
C ASN A 313 11.00 -20.45 -3.27
N ILE A 314 10.12 -21.05 -2.46
CA ILE A 314 10.51 -22.06 -1.46
C ILE A 314 10.90 -23.38 -2.12
N ILE A 315 10.05 -23.91 -3.00
CA ILE A 315 10.25 -25.23 -3.60
C ILE A 315 11.44 -25.26 -4.54
N THR A 316 11.84 -24.12 -5.11
CA THR A 316 13.05 -24.04 -5.96
C THR A 316 14.33 -23.78 -5.16
N GLY A 317 14.27 -23.76 -3.83
CA GLY A 317 15.43 -23.50 -2.97
C GLY A 317 15.93 -22.05 -3.00
N ASN A 318 15.10 -21.13 -3.48
CA ASN A 318 15.42 -19.71 -3.62
C ASN A 318 15.01 -18.85 -2.40
N LEU A 319 14.24 -19.39 -1.45
CA LEU A 319 13.97 -18.70 -0.18
C LEU A 319 15.21 -18.68 0.71
N ASP A 320 15.53 -17.49 1.21
CA ASP A 320 16.61 -17.18 2.16
C ASP A 320 18.02 -17.53 1.67
N ARG A 321 18.21 -17.55 0.35
CA ARG A 321 19.49 -17.78 -0.35
C ARG A 321 19.98 -16.49 -1.02
N PRO A 322 21.28 -16.17 -1.01
CA PRO A 322 21.83 -15.05 -1.78
C PRO A 322 21.43 -15.10 -3.26
N GLY A 323 20.83 -14.00 -3.75
CA GLY A 323 20.26 -13.87 -5.09
C GLY A 323 18.83 -14.41 -5.25
N GLY A 324 18.27 -15.04 -4.23
CA GLY A 324 16.87 -15.43 -4.17
C GLY A 324 15.99 -14.38 -3.49
N THR A 325 14.97 -14.80 -2.74
CA THR A 325 14.19 -13.91 -1.85
C THR A 325 14.67 -14.06 -0.42
N MET A 326 15.04 -12.98 0.27
CA MET A 326 15.68 -13.03 1.59
C MET A 326 15.01 -12.11 2.61
N PHE A 327 15.20 -12.37 3.90
CA PHE A 327 14.66 -11.51 4.96
C PHE A 327 15.62 -10.37 5.32
N PRO A 328 15.18 -9.10 5.30
CA PRO A 328 15.99 -7.99 5.76
C PRO A 328 16.29 -8.06 7.26
N ARG A 329 17.49 -7.59 7.66
CA ARG A 329 17.95 -7.50 9.04
C ARG A 329 18.13 -6.02 9.40
N PRO A 330 17.05 -5.27 9.70
CA PRO A 330 17.14 -3.84 10.00
C PRO A 330 17.85 -3.56 11.34
N ALA A 331 18.39 -2.34 11.47
CA ALA A 331 19.02 -1.91 12.73
C ALA A 331 18.04 -1.71 13.89
N VAL A 332 16.78 -1.39 13.59
CA VAL A 332 15.67 -1.43 14.53
C VAL A 332 14.77 -2.61 14.13
N ASN A 333 14.76 -3.66 14.94
CA ASN A 333 13.97 -4.85 14.65
C ASN A 333 12.51 -4.67 15.11
N THR A 334 11.62 -4.40 14.14
CA THR A 334 10.18 -4.19 14.39
C THR A 334 9.45 -5.45 14.85
N LEU A 335 9.92 -6.64 14.45
CA LEU A 335 9.30 -7.92 14.77
C LEU A 335 9.35 -8.27 16.26
N LEU A 336 10.24 -7.64 17.03
CA LEU A 336 10.30 -7.79 18.49
C LEU A 336 9.25 -6.96 19.23
N GLY A 337 8.77 -5.86 18.63
CA GLY A 337 7.90 -4.89 19.28
C GLY A 337 6.45 -4.89 18.79
N LEU A 338 6.20 -5.47 17.61
CA LEU A 338 4.87 -5.57 17.01
C LEU A 338 4.26 -6.95 17.24
N GLY A 339 2.93 -7.00 17.28
CA GLY A 339 2.21 -8.27 17.40
C GLY A 339 2.36 -9.10 16.13
N ARG A 340 2.46 -10.42 16.30
CA ARG A 340 2.66 -11.40 15.22
C ARG A 340 1.58 -11.36 14.13
N GLY A 341 0.39 -10.86 14.46
CA GLY A 341 -0.81 -10.93 13.64
C GLY A 341 -1.75 -12.02 14.13
N HIS A 342 -3.01 -11.92 13.70
CA HIS A 342 -4.06 -12.92 13.87
C HIS A 342 -5.08 -12.72 12.76
N VAL A 343 -5.93 -13.73 12.55
CA VAL A 343 -6.96 -13.74 11.51
C VAL A 343 -8.26 -14.25 12.12
N GLY A 344 -9.38 -13.63 11.78
CA GLY A 344 -10.72 -14.08 12.14
C GLY A 344 -11.02 -14.04 13.64
N ALA A 345 -10.31 -13.22 14.43
CA ALA A 345 -10.59 -13.09 15.86
C ALA A 345 -11.96 -12.43 16.13
N TRP A 346 -12.43 -11.63 15.18
CA TRP A 346 -13.82 -11.19 15.02
C TRP A 346 -14.12 -11.02 13.53
N LYS A 347 -15.35 -10.60 13.22
CA LYS A 347 -15.84 -10.42 11.85
C LYS A 347 -16.52 -9.06 11.71
N SER A 348 -16.63 -8.57 10.47
CA SER A 348 -17.54 -7.45 10.17
C SER A 348 -18.97 -7.86 10.51
N ARG A 349 -19.79 -6.92 10.96
CA ARG A 349 -21.14 -7.17 11.45
C ARG A 349 -22.12 -7.42 10.32
N VAL A 350 -22.00 -6.70 9.22
CA VAL A 350 -22.96 -6.78 8.12
C VAL A 350 -22.70 -7.98 7.22
N ARG A 351 -21.49 -8.10 6.68
CA ARG A 351 -21.12 -9.20 5.76
C ARG A 351 -20.41 -10.39 6.39
N GLY A 352 -20.01 -10.32 7.66
CA GLY A 352 -19.34 -11.44 8.32
C GLY A 352 -17.92 -11.72 7.81
N LEU A 353 -17.24 -10.74 7.21
CA LEU A 353 -15.89 -10.91 6.68
C LEU A 353 -14.85 -10.97 7.81
N PRO A 354 -13.81 -11.82 7.68
CA PRO A 354 -12.83 -11.99 8.74
C PRO A 354 -11.98 -10.73 8.92
N GLU A 355 -11.67 -10.44 10.17
CA GLU A 355 -10.63 -9.49 10.52
C GLU A 355 -9.22 -10.06 10.25
N PHE A 356 -8.25 -9.18 9.97
CA PHE A 356 -6.84 -9.52 9.94
C PHE A 356 -5.96 -8.45 10.60
N GLY A 357 -5.02 -8.85 11.45
CA GLY A 357 -3.96 -7.97 12.00
C GLY A 357 -4.43 -6.81 12.90
N GLY A 358 -5.72 -6.78 13.20
CA GLY A 358 -6.48 -5.84 14.00
C GLY A 358 -7.59 -5.14 13.22
N GLU A 359 -7.76 -5.43 11.93
CA GLU A 359 -8.46 -4.57 10.99
C GLU A 359 -9.51 -5.34 10.16
N LEU A 360 -10.66 -4.71 9.96
CA LEU A 360 -11.71 -5.18 9.06
C LEU A 360 -11.44 -4.71 7.62
N PRO A 361 -11.93 -5.45 6.61
CA PRO A 361 -11.85 -5.03 5.21
C PRO A 361 -12.47 -3.65 4.98
N VAL A 362 -11.75 -2.74 4.29
CA VAL A 362 -12.29 -1.39 3.99
C VAL A 362 -13.55 -1.42 3.14
N SER A 363 -13.77 -2.48 2.36
CA SER A 363 -14.98 -2.64 1.56
C SER A 363 -16.25 -2.75 2.43
N THR A 364 -16.15 -3.10 3.71
CA THR A 364 -17.30 -3.13 4.64
C THR A 364 -17.52 -1.78 5.33
N MET A 365 -16.65 -0.80 5.14
CA MET A 365 -16.70 0.43 5.94
C MET A 365 -18.01 1.22 5.74
N ALA A 366 -18.48 1.38 4.50
CA ALA A 366 -19.70 2.12 4.22
C ALA A 366 -20.96 1.44 4.81
N GLU A 367 -21.05 0.11 4.74
CA GLU A 367 -22.17 -0.64 5.31
C GLU A 367 -22.14 -0.69 6.84
N GLU A 368 -20.95 -0.72 7.46
CA GLU A 368 -20.82 -0.65 8.92
C GLU A 368 -21.26 0.70 9.50
N ILE A 369 -21.22 1.76 8.70
CA ILE A 369 -21.79 3.08 9.02
C ILE A 369 -23.30 3.10 8.76
N LEU A 370 -23.73 2.70 7.56
CA LEU A 370 -25.10 2.91 7.10
C LEU A 370 -26.13 1.95 7.71
N THR A 371 -25.72 0.75 8.13
CA THR A 371 -26.67 -0.28 8.58
C THR A 371 -26.97 -0.13 10.07
N PRO A 372 -28.23 0.09 10.50
CA PRO A 372 -28.58 0.15 11.92
C PRO A 372 -28.27 -1.14 12.68
N GLY A 373 -28.06 -1.04 13.99
CA GLY A 373 -27.87 -2.18 14.89
C GLY A 373 -26.74 -1.98 15.90
N ASP A 374 -26.59 -2.94 16.81
CA ASP A 374 -25.50 -2.91 17.80
C ASP A 374 -24.13 -2.84 17.10
N GLY A 375 -23.28 -1.90 17.52
CA GLY A 375 -21.98 -1.66 16.90
C GLY A 375 -22.00 -0.87 15.57
N GLN A 376 -23.13 -0.29 15.16
CA GLN A 376 -23.19 0.68 14.06
C GLN A 376 -22.21 1.84 14.31
N ILE A 377 -21.43 2.18 13.30
CA ILE A 377 -20.47 3.29 13.38
C ILE A 377 -21.23 4.62 13.30
N ARG A 378 -21.09 5.42 14.36
CA ARG A 378 -21.68 6.77 14.50
C ARG A 378 -20.63 7.87 14.51
N ALA A 379 -19.39 7.56 14.85
CA ALA A 379 -18.28 8.48 14.74
C ALA A 379 -17.06 7.87 14.07
N MET A 380 -16.28 8.69 13.37
CA MET A 380 -15.06 8.25 12.69
C MET A 380 -13.84 9.07 13.10
N VAL A 381 -12.73 8.37 13.32
CA VAL A 381 -11.38 8.95 13.40
C VAL A 381 -10.62 8.57 12.15
N THR A 382 -10.34 9.53 11.27
CA THR A 382 -9.55 9.29 10.05
C THR A 382 -8.16 9.86 10.22
N ILE A 383 -7.12 9.07 9.94
CA ILE A 383 -5.73 9.49 10.15
C ILE A 383 -4.99 9.42 8.81
N ALA A 384 -4.56 10.58 8.31
CA ALA A 384 -3.78 10.77 7.09
C ALA A 384 -4.28 9.92 5.91
N GLY A 385 -5.55 10.06 5.55
CA GLY A 385 -6.23 9.14 4.64
C GLY A 385 -7.38 9.79 3.89
N ASN A 386 -7.64 9.28 2.68
CA ASN A 386 -8.72 9.76 1.82
C ASN A 386 -9.51 8.58 1.20
N PRO A 387 -10.18 7.76 2.02
CA PRO A 387 -10.89 6.57 1.58
C PRO A 387 -11.97 6.86 0.52
N VAL A 388 -12.61 8.04 0.52
CA VAL A 388 -13.57 8.42 -0.55
C VAL A 388 -12.98 8.26 -1.95
N LEU A 389 -11.69 8.57 -2.12
CA LEU A 389 -10.99 8.40 -3.41
C LEU A 389 -10.10 7.17 -3.48
N SER A 390 -9.94 6.40 -2.40
CA SER A 390 -8.99 5.28 -2.37
C SER A 390 -9.61 3.91 -2.14
N THR A 391 -10.83 3.80 -1.64
CA THR A 391 -11.53 2.51 -1.40
C THR A 391 -12.66 2.32 -2.41
N PRO A 392 -13.06 1.06 -2.72
CA PRO A 392 -14.21 0.77 -3.59
C PRO A 392 -15.49 1.49 -3.17
N ASP A 393 -16.36 1.74 -4.14
CA ASP A 393 -17.63 2.44 -3.98
C ASP A 393 -17.50 3.77 -3.22
N GLY A 394 -16.61 4.63 -3.76
CA GLY A 394 -16.28 5.93 -3.18
C GLY A 394 -17.51 6.83 -2.98
N ARG A 395 -18.51 6.75 -3.88
CA ARG A 395 -19.77 7.53 -3.78
C ARG A 395 -20.64 7.09 -2.61
N ARG A 396 -20.79 5.78 -2.37
CA ARG A 396 -21.54 5.30 -1.20
C ARG A 396 -20.84 5.66 0.09
N LEU A 397 -19.51 5.55 0.13
CA LEU A 397 -18.75 5.96 1.30
C LEU A 397 -18.87 7.47 1.57
N ASP A 398 -18.80 8.30 0.53
CA ASP A 398 -19.01 9.75 0.62
C ASP A 398 -20.34 10.08 1.32
N LYS A 399 -21.43 9.42 0.92
CA LYS A 399 -22.75 9.54 1.57
C LYS A 399 -22.78 8.99 3.00
N ALA A 400 -22.09 7.88 3.25
CA ALA A 400 -22.02 7.28 4.59
C ALA A 400 -21.35 8.23 5.59
N LEU A 401 -20.26 8.89 5.20
CA LEU A 401 -19.57 9.85 6.06
C LEU A 401 -20.45 11.07 6.40
N GLU A 402 -21.36 11.48 5.50
CA GLU A 402 -22.33 12.56 5.77
C GLU A 402 -23.35 12.20 6.88
N SER A 403 -23.59 10.90 7.12
CA SER A 403 -24.55 10.44 8.15
C SER A 403 -23.96 10.28 9.55
N LEU A 404 -22.66 10.51 9.75
CA LEU A 404 -22.02 10.37 11.04
C LEU A 404 -22.46 11.48 12.01
N ASP A 405 -22.58 11.13 13.30
CA ASP A 405 -22.85 12.07 14.38
C ASP A 405 -21.63 12.94 14.73
N PHE A 406 -20.42 12.41 14.47
CA PHE A 406 -19.17 13.13 14.67
C PHE A 406 -18.00 12.54 13.86
N MET A 407 -17.16 13.38 13.28
CA MET A 407 -15.94 12.94 12.61
C MET A 407 -14.75 13.86 12.95
N VAL A 408 -13.59 13.25 13.23
CA VAL A 408 -12.32 13.95 13.40
C VAL A 408 -11.29 13.41 12.42
N SER A 409 -10.55 14.33 11.79
CA SER A 409 -9.47 14.00 10.87
C SER A 409 -8.13 14.50 11.38
N ILE A 410 -7.12 13.63 11.43
CA ILE A 410 -5.72 14.01 11.65
C ILE A 410 -5.06 14.03 10.29
N ASP A 411 -5.16 15.18 9.62
CA ASP A 411 -4.79 15.37 8.22
C ASP A 411 -4.42 16.84 7.96
N PRO A 412 -3.49 17.14 7.05
CA PRO A 412 -3.14 18.53 6.73
C PRO A 412 -4.12 19.24 5.78
N TYR A 413 -5.11 18.56 5.19
CA TYR A 413 -5.98 19.16 4.15
C TYR A 413 -7.48 19.00 4.40
N ILE A 414 -8.27 19.85 3.76
CA ILE A 414 -9.72 19.67 3.54
C ILE A 414 -9.90 19.00 2.18
N ASN A 415 -9.81 17.67 2.16
CA ASN A 415 -9.93 16.82 0.97
C ASN A 415 -11.34 16.20 0.89
N GLU A 416 -11.55 15.29 -0.05
CA GLU A 416 -12.84 14.65 -0.34
C GLU A 416 -13.40 13.84 0.83
N THR A 417 -12.53 13.30 1.69
CA THR A 417 -12.91 12.64 2.94
C THR A 417 -13.02 13.64 4.09
N THR A 418 -11.99 14.46 4.30
CA THR A 418 -11.90 15.30 5.52
C THR A 418 -12.87 16.48 5.50
N ARG A 419 -13.47 16.81 4.36
CA ARG A 419 -14.60 17.76 4.27
C ARG A 419 -15.79 17.37 5.16
N HIS A 420 -15.92 16.08 5.49
CA HIS A 420 -16.94 15.53 6.37
C HIS A 420 -16.63 15.70 7.86
N ALA A 421 -15.39 16.04 8.21
CA ALA A 421 -15.00 16.18 9.60
C ALA A 421 -15.65 17.40 10.28
N ASP A 422 -15.91 17.27 11.57
CA ASP A 422 -16.24 18.38 12.46
C ASP A 422 -14.98 19.09 12.95
N VAL A 423 -13.87 18.35 13.07
CA VAL A 423 -12.57 18.87 13.51
C VAL A 423 -11.44 18.27 12.68
N ILE A 424 -10.53 19.12 12.21
CA ILE A 424 -9.29 18.69 11.55
C ILE A 424 -8.08 19.12 12.40
N LEU A 425 -7.17 18.18 12.67
CA LEU A 425 -5.96 18.35 13.45
C LEU A 425 -4.72 18.20 12.54
N PRO A 426 -4.14 19.29 12.02
CA PRO A 426 -3.07 19.21 11.05
C PRO A 426 -1.70 18.94 11.70
N PRO A 427 -0.96 17.91 11.28
CA PRO A 427 0.42 17.71 11.71
C PRO A 427 1.37 18.71 11.04
N ALA A 428 2.57 18.90 11.60
CA ALA A 428 3.65 19.66 10.97
C ALA A 428 4.14 19.00 9.66
N PRO A 429 4.66 19.77 8.69
CA PRO A 429 5.20 19.24 7.44
C PRO A 429 6.32 18.20 7.61
N PRO A 430 6.59 17.35 6.60
CA PRO A 430 7.70 16.41 6.63
C PRO A 430 9.07 17.03 6.89
N LEU A 431 9.37 18.18 6.29
CA LEU A 431 10.70 18.81 6.41
C LEU A 431 10.95 19.44 7.79
N GLU A 432 9.92 19.63 8.60
CA GLU A 432 10.02 20.14 9.98
C GLU A 432 10.17 19.03 11.03
N ARG A 433 10.24 17.77 10.59
CA ARG A 433 10.28 16.59 11.47
C ARG A 433 11.63 15.88 11.37
N GLU A 434 12.11 15.38 12.51
CA GLU A 434 13.15 14.34 12.54
C GLU A 434 12.56 13.01 12.05
N HIS A 435 13.37 12.17 11.41
CA HIS A 435 12.88 10.93 10.80
C HIS A 435 13.88 9.78 10.78
N TYR A 436 13.36 8.58 11.01
CA TYR A 436 14.03 7.29 10.81
C TYR A 436 12.98 6.30 10.30
N ASP A 437 13.28 5.61 9.21
CA ASP A 437 12.35 4.69 8.56
C ASP A 437 12.31 3.33 9.28
N ILE A 438 11.43 3.21 10.28
CA ILE A 438 11.31 1.99 11.10
C ILE A 438 10.85 0.78 10.27
N VAL A 439 9.83 0.96 9.44
CA VAL A 439 9.18 -0.16 8.72
C VAL A 439 9.90 -0.49 7.42
N PHE A 440 10.28 0.49 6.62
CA PHE A 440 10.82 0.22 5.28
C PHE A 440 12.24 -0.35 5.27
N HIS A 441 13.00 -0.21 6.36
CA HIS A 441 14.24 -0.97 6.54
C HIS A 441 13.99 -2.48 6.73
N GLN A 442 12.80 -2.90 7.19
CA GLN A 442 12.37 -4.31 7.25
C GLN A 442 12.05 -4.89 5.86
N LEU A 443 12.00 -4.04 4.82
CA LEU A 443 11.66 -4.38 3.44
C LEU A 443 12.80 -4.03 2.47
N ALA A 444 13.95 -3.57 2.98
CA ALA A 444 15.06 -3.08 2.16
C ALA A 444 15.85 -4.20 1.51
N VAL A 445 16.15 -4.03 0.23
CA VAL A 445 17.02 -4.94 -0.55
C VAL A 445 18.48 -4.91 -0.08
N ARG A 446 18.82 -4.01 0.86
CA ARG A 446 20.13 -3.92 1.50
C ARG A 446 19.98 -3.36 2.92
N ASN A 447 20.72 -3.91 3.88
CA ASN A 447 20.66 -3.44 5.26
C ASN A 447 21.37 -2.09 5.36
N THR A 448 20.63 -1.06 5.76
CA THR A 448 21.14 0.31 5.94
C THR A 448 20.48 0.94 7.16
N ALA A 449 21.06 2.03 7.67
CA ALA A 449 20.43 2.83 8.71
C ALA A 449 20.80 4.30 8.52
N ARG A 450 19.81 5.20 8.60
CA ARG A 450 20.02 6.65 8.51
C ARG A 450 19.08 7.38 9.46
N TRP A 451 19.64 8.23 10.31
CA TRP A 451 18.88 9.19 11.10
C TRP A 451 18.86 10.52 10.38
N ASN A 452 17.69 11.14 10.28
CA ASN A 452 17.49 12.41 9.61
C ASN A 452 17.02 13.44 10.64
N ASP A 453 17.77 14.52 10.81
CA ASP A 453 17.29 15.66 11.58
C ASP A 453 16.31 16.48 10.72
N ALA A 454 15.47 17.30 11.36
CA ALA A 454 14.57 18.18 10.64
C ALA A 454 15.36 19.15 9.74
N ALA A 455 14.91 19.29 8.49
CA ALA A 455 15.54 20.20 7.53
C ALA A 455 15.15 21.66 7.79
N LEU A 456 13.96 21.88 8.37
CA LEU A 456 13.40 23.17 8.75
C LEU A 456 13.02 23.18 10.25
N PRO A 457 13.05 24.33 10.92
CA PRO A 457 12.59 24.44 12.30
C PRO A 457 11.05 24.32 12.39
N LYS A 458 10.55 23.59 13.39
CA LYS A 458 9.11 23.54 13.69
C LYS A 458 8.65 24.83 14.42
N PRO A 459 7.62 25.54 13.95
CA PRO A 459 6.99 26.65 14.68
C PRO A 459 6.36 26.23 16.02
N ALA A 460 6.32 27.13 17.02
CA ALA A 460 5.76 26.82 18.35
C ALA A 460 4.26 26.49 18.33
N SER A 461 3.51 27.07 17.40
CA SER A 461 2.08 26.80 17.17
C SER A 461 1.82 25.44 16.53
N ALA A 462 2.81 24.87 15.83
CA ALA A 462 2.68 23.60 15.14
C ALA A 462 2.83 22.41 16.12
N ARG A 463 2.26 21.28 15.72
CA ARG A 463 2.41 20.00 16.41
C ARG A 463 2.92 18.96 15.44
N HIS A 464 3.97 18.24 15.81
CA HIS A 464 4.28 16.98 15.15
C HIS A 464 3.11 16.02 15.36
N ASP A 465 2.90 15.11 14.42
CA ASP A 465 1.92 14.02 14.53
C ASP A 465 2.00 13.25 15.85
N TRP A 466 3.19 12.91 16.35
CA TRP A 466 3.33 12.23 17.63
C TRP A 466 2.85 13.05 18.82
N GLU A 467 2.97 14.39 18.77
CA GLU A 467 2.44 15.28 19.81
C GLU A 467 0.91 15.28 19.79
N ILE A 468 0.30 15.27 18.59
CA ILE A 468 -1.15 15.14 18.41
C ILE A 468 -1.64 13.82 19.00
N PHE A 469 -1.01 12.70 18.61
CA PHE A 469 -1.39 11.38 19.11
C PHE A 469 -1.15 11.22 20.62
N ARG A 470 -0.04 11.76 21.14
CA ARG A 470 0.23 11.81 22.58
C ARG A 470 -0.88 12.55 23.31
N ASP A 471 -1.19 13.77 22.89
CA ASP A 471 -2.09 14.66 23.63
C ASP A 471 -3.54 14.13 23.58
N LEU A 472 -3.99 13.62 22.43
CA LEU A 472 -5.27 12.90 22.31
C LEU A 472 -5.29 11.64 23.20
N GLY A 473 -4.23 10.82 23.15
CA GLY A 473 -4.13 9.60 23.95
C GLY A 473 -4.14 9.88 25.45
N LEU A 474 -3.42 10.92 25.89
CA LEU A 474 -3.42 11.35 27.29
C LEU A 474 -4.79 11.89 27.72
N ALA A 475 -5.46 12.66 26.86
CA ALA A 475 -6.81 13.17 27.14
C ALA A 475 -7.83 12.03 27.26
N LEU A 476 -7.79 11.02 26.37
CA LEU A 476 -8.62 9.81 26.46
C LEU A 476 -8.37 9.04 27.76
N VAL A 477 -7.09 8.79 28.09
CA VAL A 477 -6.73 8.01 29.28
C VAL A 477 -7.07 8.74 30.58
N ARG A 478 -7.05 10.07 30.62
CA ARG A 478 -7.47 10.86 31.79
C ARG A 478 -8.93 10.61 32.19
N ARG A 479 -9.79 10.24 31.23
CA ARG A 479 -11.20 9.91 31.45
C ARG A 479 -11.42 8.47 31.93
N THR A 480 -10.35 7.67 32.03
CA THR A 480 -10.41 6.30 32.58
C THR A 480 -10.01 6.29 34.06
N PRO A 481 -10.55 5.38 34.90
CA PRO A 481 -10.11 5.24 36.28
C PRO A 481 -8.60 5.00 36.41
N TRP A 482 -8.05 5.35 37.57
CA TRP A 482 -6.64 5.07 37.84
C TRP A 482 -6.36 3.55 37.81
N SER A 483 -5.27 3.16 37.15
CA SER A 483 -4.79 1.78 37.09
C SER A 483 -3.32 1.76 36.71
N ARG A 484 -2.63 0.64 36.99
CA ARG A 484 -1.25 0.41 36.53
C ARG A 484 -1.14 0.55 35.01
N ARG A 485 -2.10 0.00 34.25
CA ARG A 485 -2.18 0.14 32.79
C ARG A 485 -2.27 1.61 32.36
N ARG A 486 -3.06 2.43 33.04
CA ARG A 486 -3.13 3.89 32.78
C ARG A 486 -1.77 4.56 33.00
N ALA A 487 -1.06 4.21 34.07
CA ALA A 487 0.29 4.74 34.32
C ALA A 487 1.28 4.33 33.22
N GLU A 488 1.28 3.05 32.81
CA GLU A 488 2.14 2.52 31.74
C GLU A 488 1.88 3.19 30.38
N VAL A 489 0.60 3.34 29.99
CA VAL A 489 0.22 4.04 28.76
C VAL A 489 0.64 5.51 28.81
N THR A 490 0.43 6.17 29.94
CA THR A 490 0.83 7.57 30.14
C THR A 490 2.34 7.73 30.00
N ALA A 491 3.13 6.84 30.62
CA ALA A 491 4.59 6.85 30.51
C ALA A 491 5.03 6.61 29.06
N ARG A 492 4.44 5.62 28.37
CA ARG A 492 4.76 5.31 26.96
C ARG A 492 4.50 6.49 26.03
N LEU A 493 3.35 7.16 26.16
CA LEU A 493 3.00 8.32 25.33
C LEU A 493 3.91 9.53 25.57
N ARG A 494 4.61 9.61 26.71
CA ARG A 494 5.55 10.70 27.02
C ARG A 494 6.94 10.49 26.44
N LEU A 495 7.26 9.31 25.91
CA LEU A 495 8.56 9.04 25.30
C LEU A 495 8.65 9.67 23.91
N SER A 496 9.68 10.48 23.66
CA SER A 496 9.92 11.04 22.32
C SER A 496 10.21 9.92 21.30
N PRO A 497 9.81 10.06 20.02
CA PRO A 497 10.13 9.10 18.97
C PRO A 497 11.64 8.81 18.84
N ARG A 498 12.48 9.85 18.95
CA ARG A 498 13.95 9.72 18.98
C ARG A 498 14.45 8.78 20.08
N TRP A 499 13.88 8.84 21.28
CA TRP A 499 14.28 7.94 22.37
C TRP A 499 13.88 6.49 22.07
N ILE A 500 12.70 6.28 21.51
CA ILE A 500 12.22 4.94 21.09
C ILE A 500 13.15 4.34 20.04
N VAL A 501 13.54 5.13 19.03
CA VAL A 501 14.50 4.70 17.99
C VAL A 501 15.89 4.47 18.57
N ASP A 502 16.41 5.37 19.42
CA ASP A 502 17.74 5.21 20.04
C ASP A 502 17.82 3.93 20.89
N ALA A 503 16.78 3.63 21.66
CA ALA A 503 16.67 2.38 22.40
C ALA A 503 16.66 1.17 21.45
N GLY A 504 15.85 1.22 20.39
CA GLY A 504 15.77 0.18 19.36
C GLY A 504 17.10 -0.10 18.67
N LEU A 505 17.86 0.95 18.33
CA LEU A 505 19.19 0.85 17.71
C LEU A 505 20.23 0.22 18.64
N ARG A 506 20.18 0.54 19.94
CA ARG A 506 21.14 0.01 20.94
C ARG A 506 20.92 -1.47 21.24
N ILE A 507 19.65 -1.89 21.31
CA ILE A 507 19.31 -3.31 21.55
C ILE A 507 19.34 -4.12 20.25
N GLY A 508 19.29 -3.45 19.10
CA GLY A 508 19.29 -4.06 17.77
C GLY A 508 20.61 -4.75 17.41
N PRO A 509 20.60 -5.50 16.29
CA PRO A 509 21.69 -6.42 15.94
C PRO A 509 23.05 -5.75 15.66
N TYR A 510 23.07 -4.45 15.37
CA TYR A 510 24.30 -3.70 15.04
C TYR A 510 24.78 -2.77 16.16
N ARG A 511 24.09 -2.75 17.32
CA ARG A 511 24.47 -1.94 18.51
C ARG A 511 24.76 -0.46 18.17
N LEU A 512 23.85 0.15 17.41
CA LEU A 512 23.92 1.55 16.97
C LEU A 512 23.30 2.50 18.01
N SER A 513 23.30 3.79 17.69
CA SER A 513 22.56 4.83 18.42
C SER A 513 22.26 5.99 17.47
N VAL A 514 21.29 6.84 17.80
CA VAL A 514 21.00 8.09 17.05
C VAL A 514 22.27 8.95 16.98
N GLY A 515 23.03 9.03 18.08
CA GLY A 515 24.29 9.77 18.11
C GLY A 515 25.36 9.22 17.17
N LYS A 516 25.44 7.89 16.98
CA LYS A 516 26.33 7.28 15.97
C LYS A 516 25.85 7.62 14.55
N LEU A 517 24.55 7.49 14.28
CA LEU A 517 23.99 7.79 12.96
C LEU A 517 24.17 9.27 12.57
N ARG A 518 24.04 10.21 13.50
CA ARG A 518 24.30 11.64 13.24
C ARG A 518 25.74 11.95 12.81
N ARG A 519 26.71 11.13 13.21
CA ARG A 519 28.12 11.27 12.77
C ARG A 519 28.37 10.68 11.37
N SER A 520 27.39 9.97 10.81
CA SER A 520 27.40 9.40 9.47
C SER A 520 26.15 9.85 8.73
N PRO A 521 26.03 11.16 8.39
CA PRO A 521 24.75 11.75 8.00
C PRO A 521 24.22 11.27 6.63
N GLY A 522 25.08 10.67 5.78
CA GLY A 522 24.65 9.95 4.58
C GLY A 522 24.01 8.59 4.88
N GLY A 523 24.09 8.11 6.12
CA GLY A 523 23.69 6.76 6.53
C GLY A 523 24.87 5.80 6.62
N ILE A 524 24.60 4.61 7.15
CA ILE A 524 25.56 3.51 7.29
C ILE A 524 25.08 2.34 6.43
N ASP A 525 25.98 1.78 5.62
CA ASP A 525 25.80 0.49 4.97
C ASP A 525 26.09 -0.63 5.98
N LEU A 526 25.08 -1.44 6.28
CA LEU A 526 25.16 -2.56 7.23
C LEU A 526 25.37 -3.90 6.51
N GLY A 527 25.58 -3.85 5.19
CA GLY A 527 25.90 -4.99 4.34
C GLY A 527 24.70 -5.59 3.62
N PRO A 528 24.95 -6.58 2.75
CA PRO A 528 23.91 -7.29 2.02
C PRO A 528 23.04 -8.14 2.96
N LEU A 529 21.91 -8.62 2.43
CA LEU A 529 21.04 -9.56 3.14
C LEU A 529 21.78 -10.88 3.41
N GLN A 530 21.53 -11.48 4.57
CA GLN A 530 22.19 -12.71 5.02
C GLN A 530 21.12 -13.76 5.37
N PRO A 531 21.35 -15.05 5.08
CA PRO A 531 20.45 -16.11 5.50
C PRO A 531 20.20 -16.09 7.01
N ALA A 532 18.97 -16.40 7.41
CA ALA A 532 18.52 -16.39 8.80
C ALA A 532 17.58 -17.57 9.15
N LEU A 533 17.12 -18.35 8.18
CA LEU A 533 16.26 -19.52 8.36
C LEU A 533 17.09 -20.77 8.74
N PRO A 534 16.48 -21.72 9.48
CA PRO A 534 15.12 -21.66 10.04
C PRO A 534 15.03 -20.84 11.34
N GLY A 535 16.16 -20.38 11.89
CA GLY A 535 16.22 -19.73 13.21
C GLY A 535 15.32 -18.50 13.36
N ALA A 536 15.20 -17.70 12.30
CA ALA A 536 14.36 -16.50 12.26
C ALA A 536 12.84 -16.76 12.18
N LEU A 537 12.40 -17.99 11.88
CA LEU A 537 10.96 -18.29 11.82
C LEU A 537 10.30 -18.01 13.16
N HIS A 538 9.13 -17.38 13.13
CA HIS A 538 8.38 -17.14 14.36
C HIS A 538 7.52 -18.36 14.74
N LYS A 539 7.30 -19.34 13.85
CA LYS A 539 6.60 -20.60 14.18
C LYS A 539 7.36 -21.39 15.25
N LYS A 540 6.63 -22.00 16.20
CA LYS A 540 7.23 -22.79 17.29
C LYS A 540 8.04 -23.98 16.77
N SER A 541 7.57 -24.61 15.69
CA SER A 541 8.25 -25.75 15.04
C SER A 541 9.56 -25.37 14.34
N LYS A 542 9.78 -24.08 14.03
CA LYS A 542 10.87 -23.63 13.13
C LYS A 542 10.83 -24.36 11.78
N ARG A 543 9.63 -24.71 11.32
CA ARG A 543 9.37 -25.32 10.01
C ARG A 543 8.36 -24.48 9.24
N ILE A 544 8.49 -24.49 7.93
CA ILE A 544 7.53 -23.90 7.00
C ILE A 544 6.64 -25.03 6.52
N ASP A 545 5.33 -24.84 6.60
CA ASP A 545 4.35 -25.79 6.09
C ASP A 545 3.72 -25.14 4.86
N LEU A 546 3.89 -25.74 3.69
CA LEU A 546 3.33 -25.20 2.45
C LEU A 546 1.82 -25.46 2.35
N ALA A 547 1.32 -26.54 2.97
CA ALA A 547 -0.03 -27.04 2.87
C ALA A 547 -1.01 -26.27 3.78
N GLN A 548 -1.08 -24.95 3.57
CA GLN A 548 -1.92 -24.08 4.38
C GLN A 548 -3.39 -24.30 4.06
N LYS A 549 -4.11 -25.00 4.95
CA LYS A 549 -5.53 -25.36 4.80
C LYS A 549 -6.41 -24.18 4.35
N MET A 550 -6.23 -23.00 4.95
CA MET A 550 -6.98 -21.78 4.59
C MET A 550 -6.83 -21.38 3.12
N ILE A 551 -5.70 -21.69 2.48
CA ILE A 551 -5.46 -21.44 1.06
C ILE A 551 -5.93 -22.63 0.21
N LEU A 552 -5.58 -23.86 0.61
CA LEU A 552 -5.93 -25.06 -0.14
C LEU A 552 -7.45 -25.24 -0.26
N ASP A 553 -8.21 -24.93 0.80
CA ASP A 553 -9.68 -24.95 0.80
C ASP A 553 -10.30 -23.94 -0.19
N ASP A 554 -9.57 -22.87 -0.56
CA ASP A 554 -10.05 -21.81 -1.46
C ASP A 554 -9.67 -22.07 -2.93
N LEU A 555 -8.73 -22.98 -3.20
CA LEU A 555 -8.31 -23.34 -4.57
C LEU A 555 -9.48 -23.78 -5.48
N PRO A 556 -10.49 -24.56 -5.03
CA PRO A 556 -11.62 -24.94 -5.88
C PRO A 556 -12.40 -23.74 -6.44
N ARG A 557 -12.37 -22.57 -5.79
CA ARG A 557 -13.04 -21.36 -6.30
C ARG A 557 -12.48 -20.89 -7.64
N LEU A 558 -11.24 -21.23 -7.96
CA LEU A 558 -10.64 -20.93 -9.27
C LEU A 558 -11.35 -21.67 -10.42
N ASP A 559 -12.04 -22.79 -10.15
CA ASP A 559 -12.83 -23.48 -11.18
C ASP A 559 -14.08 -22.68 -11.60
N ALA A 560 -14.47 -21.69 -10.78
CA ALA A 560 -15.56 -20.77 -11.08
C ALA A 560 -15.11 -19.51 -11.85
N LEU A 561 -13.85 -19.43 -12.29
CA LEU A 561 -13.38 -18.37 -13.19
C LEU A 561 -14.14 -18.48 -14.53
N THR A 562 -15.11 -17.60 -14.75
CA THR A 562 -15.91 -17.58 -15.98
C THR A 562 -15.21 -16.82 -17.10
N ALA A 563 -15.66 -17.07 -18.33
CA ALA A 563 -15.42 -16.15 -19.43
C ALA A 563 -16.17 -14.84 -19.17
N LEU A 564 -15.66 -13.74 -19.72
CA LEU A 564 -16.40 -12.48 -19.76
C LEU A 564 -17.54 -12.61 -20.77
N ASP A 565 -18.63 -11.87 -20.53
CA ASP A 565 -19.62 -11.65 -21.58
C ASP A 565 -18.97 -10.90 -22.76
N ALA A 566 -19.47 -11.12 -23.97
CA ALA A 566 -18.83 -10.64 -25.19
C ALA A 566 -18.68 -9.11 -25.25
N ASP A 567 -19.54 -8.36 -24.55
CA ASP A 567 -19.51 -6.90 -24.49
C ASP A 567 -18.68 -6.34 -23.32
N GLU A 568 -18.30 -7.18 -22.36
CA GLU A 568 -17.54 -6.78 -21.17
C GLU A 568 -16.03 -6.68 -21.41
N LEU A 569 -15.40 -5.81 -20.62
CA LEU A 569 -13.96 -5.60 -20.52
C LEU A 569 -13.54 -5.72 -19.06
N LEU A 570 -12.26 -5.95 -18.80
CA LEU A 570 -11.71 -5.93 -17.44
C LEU A 570 -11.00 -4.61 -17.16
N LEU A 571 -11.45 -3.91 -16.13
CA LEU A 571 -10.81 -2.71 -15.63
C LEU A 571 -9.66 -3.05 -14.68
N ILE A 572 -8.51 -2.40 -14.89
CA ILE A 572 -7.36 -2.41 -13.98
C ILE A 572 -6.96 -0.99 -13.57
N GLY A 573 -6.43 -0.86 -12.36
CA GLY A 573 -5.80 0.37 -11.90
C GLY A 573 -4.41 0.56 -12.49
N ARG A 574 -3.96 1.82 -12.61
CA ARG A 574 -2.54 2.12 -12.86
C ARG A 574 -1.99 3.22 -11.96
N ARG A 575 -0.67 3.16 -11.72
CA ARG A 575 0.12 4.17 -11.02
C ARG A 575 0.97 4.94 -12.01
N HIS A 576 1.30 6.17 -11.66
CA HIS A 576 2.23 7.01 -12.42
C HIS A 576 3.30 7.56 -11.49
N LEU A 577 4.55 7.70 -11.97
CA LEU A 577 5.70 8.10 -11.14
C LEU A 577 5.48 9.46 -10.43
N ARG A 578 4.73 10.37 -11.07
CA ARG A 578 4.38 11.71 -10.55
C ARG A 578 3.18 11.73 -9.61
N ASN A 579 2.51 10.60 -9.41
CA ASN A 579 1.35 10.50 -8.53
C ASN A 579 1.73 9.69 -7.29
N ASN A 580 1.00 9.90 -6.20
CA ASN A 580 1.11 9.06 -5.00
C ASN A 580 -0.25 9.02 -4.33
N ASN A 581 -1.00 7.94 -4.59
CA ASN A 581 -2.41 7.85 -4.23
C ASN A 581 -3.16 9.14 -4.65
N SER A 582 -4.04 9.67 -3.81
CA SER A 582 -4.80 10.89 -4.05
C SER A 582 -4.20 12.17 -3.44
N TRP A 583 -3.12 12.09 -2.65
CA TRP A 583 -2.71 13.22 -1.79
C TRP A 583 -1.59 14.11 -2.39
N MET A 584 -1.08 13.78 -3.58
CA MET A 584 0.00 14.55 -4.23
C MET A 584 -0.43 15.35 -5.46
N HIS A 585 -1.72 15.34 -5.82
CA HIS A 585 -2.23 16.14 -6.93
C HIS A 585 -2.37 17.63 -6.61
N ASN A 586 -2.22 18.06 -5.34
CA ASN A 586 -2.13 19.49 -5.03
C ASN A 586 -0.73 20.10 -5.30
N SER A 587 0.25 19.29 -5.71
CA SER A 587 1.54 19.79 -6.17
C SER A 587 1.46 20.25 -7.63
N ALA A 588 1.59 21.55 -7.84
CA ALA A 588 1.65 22.15 -9.17
C ALA A 588 2.78 21.55 -10.02
N ARG A 589 3.95 21.21 -9.42
CA ARG A 589 5.02 20.54 -10.18
C ARG A 589 4.57 19.17 -10.64
N LEU A 590 3.91 18.36 -9.82
CA LEU A 590 3.58 16.99 -10.18
C LEU A 590 2.47 16.89 -11.23
N VAL A 591 1.49 17.79 -11.20
CA VAL A 591 0.34 17.73 -12.13
C VAL A 591 0.64 18.28 -13.53
N LYS A 592 1.63 19.17 -13.68
CA LYS A 592 2.05 19.74 -14.98
C LYS A 592 2.33 18.69 -16.06
N GLY A 593 2.21 19.13 -17.32
CA GLY A 593 2.44 18.32 -18.52
C GLY A 593 1.15 17.73 -19.08
N ARG A 594 1.28 16.71 -19.93
CA ARG A 594 0.13 16.06 -20.58
C ARG A 594 -0.84 15.48 -19.55
N PRO A 595 -2.16 15.57 -19.77
CA PRO A 595 -3.15 14.91 -18.93
C PRO A 595 -2.88 13.40 -18.85
N ARG A 596 -3.17 12.80 -17.69
CA ARG A 596 -2.87 11.39 -17.40
C ARG A 596 -4.09 10.59 -16.97
N HIS A 597 -5.28 11.20 -17.04
CA HIS A 597 -6.52 10.66 -16.51
C HIS A 597 -7.27 9.72 -17.48
N HIS A 598 -6.88 9.70 -18.76
CA HIS A 598 -7.56 8.94 -19.83
C HIS A 598 -7.77 7.46 -19.49
N LEU A 599 -8.83 6.89 -20.03
CA LEU A 599 -9.00 5.44 -20.08
C LEU A 599 -8.09 4.87 -21.17
N LEU A 600 -7.13 4.01 -20.80
CA LEU A 600 -6.33 3.32 -21.82
C LEU A 600 -7.12 2.12 -22.35
N MET A 601 -7.17 1.98 -23.67
CA MET A 601 -7.90 0.92 -24.35
C MET A 601 -7.15 0.45 -25.61
N HIS A 602 -7.23 -0.84 -25.93
CA HIS A 602 -6.56 -1.37 -27.12
C HIS A 602 -7.27 -0.87 -28.40
N PRO A 603 -6.54 -0.56 -29.50
CA PRO A 603 -7.17 -0.14 -30.75
C PRO A 603 -8.24 -1.11 -31.28
N ASP A 604 -8.02 -2.42 -31.19
CA ASP A 604 -8.99 -3.42 -31.65
C ASP A 604 -10.30 -3.38 -30.83
N ASP A 605 -10.21 -3.08 -29.54
CA ASP A 605 -11.39 -2.95 -28.69
C ASP A 605 -12.18 -1.68 -29.01
N LEU A 606 -11.49 -0.60 -29.39
CA LEU A 606 -12.11 0.64 -29.86
C LEU A 606 -12.87 0.38 -31.17
N ILE A 607 -12.23 -0.26 -32.15
CA ILE A 607 -12.83 -0.60 -33.45
C ILE A 607 -14.07 -1.47 -33.26
N THR A 608 -13.96 -2.52 -32.43
CA THR A 608 -15.07 -3.46 -32.16
C THR A 608 -16.28 -2.76 -31.54
N ARG A 609 -16.08 -1.62 -30.88
CA ARG A 609 -17.11 -0.85 -30.18
C ARG A 609 -17.50 0.45 -30.89
N ASP A 610 -17.03 0.67 -32.11
CA ASP A 610 -17.26 1.90 -32.89
C ASP A 610 -16.86 3.17 -32.10
N LEU A 611 -15.71 3.12 -31.44
CA LEU A 611 -15.13 4.22 -30.66
C LEU A 611 -13.89 4.79 -31.35
N ALA A 612 -13.72 6.10 -31.27
CA ALA A 612 -12.54 6.81 -31.75
C ALA A 612 -11.55 7.13 -30.62
N ASP A 613 -10.26 7.20 -30.95
CA ASP A 613 -9.23 7.71 -30.05
C ASP A 613 -9.52 9.18 -29.67
N GLY A 614 -9.41 9.51 -28.38
CA GLY A 614 -9.77 10.83 -27.84
C GLY A 614 -11.28 11.07 -27.67
N GLN A 615 -12.13 10.06 -27.89
CA GLN A 615 -13.56 10.20 -27.68
C GLN A 615 -13.94 10.19 -26.19
N LEU A 616 -14.95 10.98 -25.81
CA LEU A 616 -15.57 10.87 -24.49
C LEU A 616 -16.43 9.61 -24.41
N VAL A 617 -16.14 8.76 -23.43
CA VAL A 617 -16.83 7.48 -23.22
C VAL A 617 -17.42 7.39 -21.80
N THR A 618 -18.44 6.58 -21.65
CA THR A 618 -19.01 6.19 -20.36
C THR A 618 -18.49 4.79 -20.00
N VAL A 619 -17.88 4.66 -18.83
CA VAL A 619 -17.43 3.38 -18.27
C VAL A 619 -18.38 3.01 -17.13
N THR A 620 -19.01 1.84 -17.22
CA THR A 620 -20.03 1.38 -16.27
C THR A 620 -19.66 0.04 -15.67
N SER A 621 -19.87 -0.12 -14.36
CA SER A 621 -19.80 -1.39 -13.63
C SER A 621 -21.03 -1.56 -12.74
N ALA A 622 -21.08 -2.64 -11.96
CA ALA A 622 -22.10 -2.83 -10.93
C ALA A 622 -22.13 -1.72 -9.85
N ALA A 623 -21.02 -1.00 -9.65
CA ALA A 623 -20.93 0.08 -8.65
C ALA A 623 -21.46 1.44 -9.16
N GLY A 624 -21.47 1.65 -10.47
CA GLY A 624 -21.89 2.92 -11.08
C GLY A 624 -21.19 3.21 -12.40
N SER A 625 -21.24 4.48 -12.82
CA SER A 625 -20.66 4.95 -14.08
C SER A 625 -19.81 6.21 -13.90
N VAL A 626 -18.81 6.36 -14.77
CA VAL A 626 -17.99 7.57 -14.91
C VAL A 626 -17.78 7.91 -16.38
N GLU A 627 -17.57 9.18 -16.66
CA GLU A 627 -17.22 9.69 -17.99
C GLU A 627 -15.74 10.05 -18.04
N VAL A 628 -15.08 9.67 -19.13
CA VAL A 628 -13.64 9.89 -19.31
C VAL A 628 -13.29 9.84 -20.79
N GLU A 629 -12.28 10.60 -21.20
CA GLU A 629 -11.72 10.49 -22.55
C GLU A 629 -10.93 9.18 -22.69
N VAL A 630 -11.17 8.44 -23.77
CA VAL A 630 -10.42 7.22 -24.10
C VAL A 630 -9.17 7.54 -24.89
N ALA A 631 -8.08 6.83 -24.61
CA ALA A 631 -6.81 6.92 -25.32
C ALA A 631 -6.38 5.53 -25.80
N ALA A 632 -6.18 5.40 -27.11
CA ALA A 632 -5.72 4.19 -27.76
C ALA A 632 -4.28 3.84 -27.32
N SER A 633 -4.03 2.57 -27.01
CA SER A 633 -2.72 2.12 -26.53
C SER A 633 -2.48 0.65 -26.86
N ASN A 634 -1.42 0.35 -27.63
CA ASN A 634 -0.95 -1.03 -27.85
C ASN A 634 -0.26 -1.64 -26.63
N ASP A 635 0.01 -0.85 -25.59
CA ASP A 635 0.60 -1.34 -24.34
C ASP A 635 -0.46 -1.98 -23.41
N ILE A 636 -1.73 -2.07 -23.78
CA ILE A 636 -2.78 -2.74 -22.99
C ILE A 636 -3.23 -4.02 -23.69
N MET A 637 -3.49 -5.07 -22.94
CA MET A 637 -4.05 -6.31 -23.48
C MET A 637 -5.44 -6.06 -24.10
N PRO A 638 -5.77 -6.63 -25.27
CA PRO A 638 -7.14 -6.66 -25.76
C PRO A 638 -8.11 -7.26 -24.73
N GLY A 639 -9.31 -6.70 -24.62
CA GLY A 639 -10.28 -7.07 -23.57
C GLY A 639 -10.04 -6.39 -22.21
N VAL A 640 -9.01 -5.54 -22.09
CA VAL A 640 -8.63 -4.87 -20.84
C VAL A 640 -8.60 -3.35 -21.03
N VAL A 641 -9.13 -2.63 -20.04
CA VAL A 641 -9.03 -1.17 -19.96
C VAL A 641 -8.35 -0.73 -18.68
N SER A 642 -7.66 0.41 -18.71
CA SER A 642 -6.98 0.94 -17.52
C SER A 642 -7.42 2.35 -17.20
N LEU A 643 -7.78 2.60 -15.93
CA LEU A 643 -8.03 3.92 -15.39
C LEU A 643 -7.06 4.18 -14.21
N PRO A 644 -6.50 5.40 -14.07
CA PRO A 644 -5.48 5.63 -13.06
C PRO A 644 -6.11 5.82 -11.68
N HIS A 645 -5.43 5.32 -10.65
CA HIS A 645 -5.86 5.54 -9.27
C HIS A 645 -5.53 6.96 -8.80
N GLY A 646 -6.39 7.51 -7.94
CA GLY A 646 -6.12 8.74 -7.16
C GLY A 646 -6.64 10.03 -7.79
N PHE A 647 -7.48 9.93 -8.82
CA PHE A 647 -8.18 11.06 -9.45
C PHE A 647 -9.60 11.24 -8.84
N GLY A 648 -10.37 12.24 -9.31
CA GLY A 648 -11.71 12.55 -8.81
C GLY A 648 -11.76 13.68 -7.76
N HIS A 649 -10.90 14.69 -7.90
CA HIS A 649 -10.70 15.75 -6.90
C HIS A 649 -11.78 16.85 -6.84
N ASN A 650 -12.82 16.74 -7.65
CA ASN A 650 -13.85 17.77 -7.84
C ASN A 650 -15.09 17.57 -6.95
N ARG A 651 -14.98 16.84 -5.83
CA ARG A 651 -16.09 16.69 -4.87
C ARG A 651 -16.41 18.03 -4.23
N SER A 652 -17.70 18.36 -4.16
CA SER A 652 -18.15 19.62 -3.55
C SER A 652 -17.66 19.72 -2.09
N GLY A 653 -17.05 20.85 -1.75
CA GLY A 653 -16.52 21.13 -0.41
C GLY A 653 -15.06 20.76 -0.17
N SER A 654 -14.37 20.08 -1.11
CA SER A 654 -12.91 19.97 -1.05
C SER A 654 -12.25 21.34 -1.26
N ARG A 655 -11.10 21.58 -0.61
CA ARG A 655 -10.33 22.83 -0.72
C ARG A 655 -8.87 22.52 -1.05
N LEU A 656 -8.65 22.06 -2.28
CA LEU A 656 -7.34 21.78 -2.85
C LEU A 656 -7.24 22.52 -4.19
N SER A 657 -6.72 23.75 -4.16
CA SER A 657 -6.75 24.71 -5.27
C SER A 657 -6.16 24.17 -6.57
N VAL A 658 -5.10 23.35 -6.49
CA VAL A 658 -4.47 22.72 -7.65
C VAL A 658 -5.15 21.38 -7.98
N ALA A 659 -5.41 20.54 -6.98
CA ALA A 659 -5.98 19.22 -7.21
C ALA A 659 -7.39 19.29 -7.81
N ASN A 660 -8.22 20.25 -7.37
CA ASN A 660 -9.59 20.44 -7.85
C ASN A 660 -9.67 20.82 -9.34
N GLN A 661 -8.55 21.27 -9.94
CA GLN A 661 -8.45 21.57 -11.37
C GLN A 661 -7.98 20.36 -12.19
N VAL A 662 -7.52 19.29 -11.54
CA VAL A 662 -7.07 18.07 -12.22
C VAL A 662 -8.29 17.32 -12.74
N GLN A 663 -8.37 17.20 -14.06
CA GLN A 663 -9.39 16.40 -14.74
C GLN A 663 -9.19 14.91 -14.47
N GLY A 664 -10.31 14.16 -14.50
CA GLY A 664 -10.33 12.71 -14.40
C GLY A 664 -11.27 12.20 -13.31
N PRO A 665 -12.08 11.17 -13.60
CA PRO A 665 -12.92 10.57 -12.58
C PRO A 665 -12.12 9.71 -11.60
N SER A 666 -12.74 9.37 -10.47
CA SER A 666 -12.20 8.35 -9.57
C SER A 666 -12.53 6.96 -10.11
N ALA A 667 -11.51 6.11 -10.33
CA ALA A 667 -11.73 4.71 -10.68
C ALA A 667 -12.49 3.94 -9.58
N ASN A 668 -12.45 4.44 -8.34
CA ASN A 668 -13.14 3.82 -7.21
C ASN A 668 -14.65 4.11 -7.20
N ASP A 669 -15.15 5.01 -8.05
CA ASP A 669 -16.59 5.22 -8.23
C ASP A 669 -17.26 4.12 -9.07
N ILE A 670 -16.45 3.34 -9.78
CA ILE A 670 -16.88 2.19 -10.60
C ILE A 670 -16.23 0.89 -10.14
N THR A 671 -15.63 0.85 -8.95
CA THR A 671 -15.07 -0.37 -8.36
C THR A 671 -16.06 -0.94 -7.37
N ASP A 672 -16.52 -2.17 -7.61
CA ASP A 672 -17.51 -2.84 -6.76
C ASP A 672 -16.92 -3.29 -5.42
N ALA A 673 -17.54 -2.83 -4.32
CA ALA A 673 -17.17 -3.23 -2.96
C ALA A 673 -17.56 -4.69 -2.61
N GLY A 674 -18.37 -5.33 -3.47
CA GLY A 674 -18.71 -6.76 -3.43
C GLY A 674 -17.59 -7.66 -3.93
N LEU A 675 -16.75 -7.19 -4.86
CA LEU A 675 -15.62 -7.96 -5.38
C LEU A 675 -14.49 -7.96 -4.34
N ILE A 676 -14.27 -9.11 -3.72
CA ILE A 676 -13.26 -9.31 -2.68
C ILE A 676 -12.53 -10.64 -2.86
N ASP A 677 -11.34 -10.71 -2.28
CA ASP A 677 -10.73 -11.95 -1.84
C ASP A 677 -11.30 -12.31 -0.46
N PRO A 678 -12.16 -13.34 -0.34
CA PRO A 678 -12.79 -13.70 0.93
C PRO A 678 -11.80 -14.32 1.94
N THR A 679 -10.67 -14.83 1.46
CA THR A 679 -9.65 -15.50 2.29
C THR A 679 -8.80 -14.47 3.01
N ALA A 680 -8.33 -13.44 2.31
CA ALA A 680 -7.57 -12.34 2.90
C ALA A 680 -8.44 -11.17 3.39
N GLY A 681 -9.68 -11.02 2.90
CA GLY A 681 -10.49 -9.82 3.13
C GLY A 681 -10.01 -8.60 2.33
N THR A 682 -9.32 -8.83 1.22
CA THR A 682 -8.79 -7.74 0.36
C THR A 682 -9.83 -7.36 -0.69
N ALA A 683 -10.04 -6.07 -0.95
CA ALA A 683 -10.94 -5.69 -2.05
C ALA A 683 -10.26 -5.90 -3.41
N ALA A 684 -11.00 -6.44 -4.36
CA ALA A 684 -10.55 -6.59 -5.73
C ALA A 684 -10.80 -5.28 -6.49
N VAL A 685 -9.70 -4.60 -6.83
CA VAL A 685 -9.73 -3.34 -7.61
C VAL A 685 -9.06 -3.50 -8.98
N ASN A 686 -8.61 -4.72 -9.29
CA ASN A 686 -8.14 -5.13 -10.60
C ASN A 686 -8.97 -6.34 -11.07
N GLY A 687 -9.27 -6.37 -12.36
CA GLY A 687 -10.16 -7.38 -12.93
C GLY A 687 -11.63 -7.09 -12.64
N VAL A 688 -12.01 -5.81 -12.57
CA VAL A 688 -13.41 -5.40 -12.37
C VAL A 688 -14.13 -5.44 -13.73
N PRO A 689 -15.22 -6.21 -13.90
CA PRO A 689 -15.99 -6.19 -15.13
C PRO A 689 -16.60 -4.82 -15.39
N VAL A 690 -16.42 -4.30 -16.61
CA VAL A 690 -16.96 -3.02 -17.05
C VAL A 690 -17.48 -3.09 -18.48
N LYS A 691 -18.40 -2.19 -18.80
CA LYS A 691 -18.82 -1.89 -20.18
C LYS A 691 -18.39 -0.47 -20.55
N VAL A 692 -17.95 -0.30 -21.78
CA VAL A 692 -17.49 1.00 -22.32
C VAL A 692 -18.34 1.34 -23.53
N THR A 693 -19.02 2.47 -23.48
CA THR A 693 -19.90 2.97 -24.55
C THR A 693 -19.57 4.42 -24.87
N ALA A 694 -19.93 4.89 -26.07
CA ALA A 694 -19.89 6.32 -26.38
C ALA A 694 -20.73 7.11 -25.37
N CYS A 695 -20.22 8.24 -24.89
CA CYS A 695 -21.00 9.15 -24.06
C CYS A 695 -22.12 9.76 -24.92
N THR A 696 -23.38 9.57 -24.55
CA THR A 696 -24.49 10.28 -25.23
C THR A 696 -24.40 11.75 -24.87
N ALA A 697 -24.21 12.62 -25.86
CA ALA A 697 -24.20 14.07 -25.64
C ALA A 697 -25.43 14.48 -24.81
N PRO A 698 -25.28 15.35 -23.81
CA PRO A 698 -26.45 15.90 -23.14
C PRO A 698 -27.31 16.57 -24.22
N SER A 699 -28.57 16.12 -24.35
CA SER A 699 -29.57 16.82 -25.16
C SER A 699 -29.52 18.29 -24.77
N SER A 700 -29.17 19.17 -25.72
CA SER A 700 -29.11 20.60 -25.48
C SER A 700 -30.42 21.04 -24.81
N PRO A 701 -30.39 21.83 -23.72
CA PRO A 701 -31.61 22.38 -23.17
C PRO A 701 -32.20 23.31 -24.25
N GLY A 702 -33.34 22.90 -24.80
CA GLY A 702 -34.13 23.69 -25.74
C GLY A 702 -34.84 24.85 -25.07
#